data_AF-A0A969V0Y4-F1
#
_entry.id   AF-A0A969V0Y4-F1
#
_cell.length_a   1.000
_cell.length_b   1.000
_cell.length_c   1.000
_cell.angle_alpha   90.00
_cell.angle_beta   90.00
_cell.angle_gamma   90.00
#
_symmetry.space_group_name_H-M   'P 1'
#
loop_
_entity.id
_entity.type
_entity.pdbx_description
1 polymer ?
#
loop_
_entity_poly.entity_id
_entity_poly.type
_entity_poly.pdbx_seq_one_letter_code
_entity_poly.pdbx_strand_id
1 'polypeptide(L)'
;MGKNLFEQPARFSTLVEILQGRAFHQPKQKAYSFLLDSEEEESHITYGDLDFQAREIAALLQSCGVVSGERVLLLYPPGLEFIAAFFGCLYAGVVAVPAYPPRANQSLSRLQAIVADAQAVVALTTTTVLSKIERQFAQYPNLQILRFLATDNIIASKLVNTWQEPSVNSNTLAFLQYTSGSTGSPKGVMVSHGNLLHNELLIQQAMQHSTETLFVGWLPLFHDMGLVGNMLQPLYLGIPCILMSPVAFLQKPLRWLQAISRYKATTSGGPNFAYDLCVSKITPEQRATLDLSSWEVAFNGAEPVRAQTLERFATTFEACGFRREAFYPCYGMAETTLIVSGGFKAAPPVVLSVQQAALAQNQVVTAPSEEVGAHQTLVSCGQPLQDLQIVIVHPETGTRCGSHEVGEIWVKGPSVAVGYWNQTEQTEETFRAYLTDSGEGPFLRTGDLGFLHSGELFITGRLKDLIVIRGRNHYPQDIEWTLEQSHPALQKSGSAAFSIEVAGVERLVVADEVKRTSLRNLDIDEVIKAIRQAVVEEYELQVYAVLLLKTGSIPKTSSGKIQRYACRAGFLNGSLNIVGSSILEESYTSGSEVTLTREDLRALKPQERHLKLTFYLQELLAKVLKVAPSPLDFQQPLSTMGLDSLMAIELKNAIETNFGVVLPITSFFAGSNIDQLASEVLAQDTVSTFAQEMTLAPASEAVAENSLSHGQQALYFLHQLTPESPAYNIVAAAHLQGELDIAALRNAFQSLVERHPALRTTFTNLSGQPVQEIHEHLEICFEHENVSTWSEAFLNNRLVEEAHRPFNLEQGPLLRVSLFTRWSQGEPLKGRSPKGRRLKAYRHKNTLYSWLCITLSPTSGLVQC
;
A
#
# COMPACT_ATOMS: atom_id res chain seq x y z
N MET A 1 -6.86 -29.86 -45.36
CA MET A 1 -5.83 -28.82 -45.19
C MET A 1 -5.75 -28.48 -43.71
N GLY A 2 -4.80 -29.08 -43.00
CA GLY A 2 -4.54 -28.78 -41.58
C GLY A 2 -3.85 -27.43 -41.49
N LYS A 3 -4.54 -26.43 -40.94
CA LYS A 3 -3.92 -25.16 -40.54
C LYS A 3 -3.66 -25.23 -39.05
N ASN A 4 -2.46 -24.84 -38.65
CA ASN A 4 -1.99 -24.88 -37.27
C ASN A 4 -2.88 -23.97 -36.40
N LEU A 5 -3.71 -24.55 -35.53
CA LEU A 5 -4.56 -23.80 -34.56
C LEU A 5 -3.74 -22.89 -33.64
N PHE A 6 -2.44 -23.14 -33.53
CA PHE A 6 -1.50 -22.31 -32.81
C PHE A 6 -1.40 -20.88 -33.36
N GLU A 7 -1.52 -20.70 -34.68
CA GLU A 7 -1.29 -19.40 -35.34
C GLU A 7 -2.56 -18.55 -35.50
N GLN A 8 -3.76 -19.09 -35.17
CA GLN A 8 -5.03 -18.37 -35.37
C GLN A 8 -6.03 -18.46 -34.20
N PRO A 9 -5.64 -18.16 -32.94
CA PRO A 9 -6.62 -18.00 -31.86
C PRO A 9 -7.63 -16.87 -32.13
N ALA A 10 -7.26 -15.87 -32.95
CA ALA A 10 -8.11 -14.75 -33.36
C ALA A 10 -9.39 -15.13 -34.13
N ARG A 11 -9.60 -16.43 -34.42
CA ARG A 11 -10.84 -16.96 -34.99
C ARG A 11 -11.88 -17.34 -33.94
N PHE A 12 -11.47 -17.49 -32.68
CA PHE A 12 -12.35 -17.82 -31.59
C PHE A 12 -12.78 -16.55 -30.85
N SER A 13 -14.06 -16.51 -30.49
CA SER A 13 -14.70 -15.44 -29.75
C SER A 13 -14.94 -15.82 -28.27
N THR A 14 -14.83 -17.10 -27.93
CA THR A 14 -14.98 -17.60 -26.56
C THR A 14 -14.00 -18.73 -26.21
N LEU A 15 -13.82 -18.98 -24.91
CA LEU A 15 -13.05 -20.12 -24.39
C LEU A 15 -13.73 -21.47 -24.69
N VAL A 16 -15.06 -21.48 -24.85
CA VAL A 16 -15.83 -22.67 -25.23
C VAL A 16 -15.40 -23.13 -26.61
N GLU A 17 -15.37 -22.21 -27.58
CA GLU A 17 -14.96 -22.52 -28.95
C GLU A 17 -13.49 -22.98 -29.01
N ILE A 18 -12.61 -22.42 -28.16
CA ILE A 18 -11.22 -22.88 -28.05
C ILE A 18 -11.17 -24.34 -27.61
N LEU A 19 -11.80 -24.69 -26.48
CA LEU A 19 -11.75 -26.07 -25.98
C LEU A 19 -12.38 -27.05 -26.97
N GLN A 20 -13.53 -26.72 -27.58
CA GLN A 20 -14.15 -27.53 -28.63
C GLN A 20 -13.20 -27.72 -29.83
N GLY A 21 -12.55 -26.65 -30.28
CA GLY A 21 -11.58 -26.69 -31.37
C GLY A 21 -10.39 -27.61 -31.02
N ARG A 22 -9.86 -27.52 -29.80
CA ARG A 22 -8.78 -28.40 -29.33
C ARG A 22 -9.24 -29.85 -29.23
N ALA A 23 -10.42 -30.12 -28.68
CA ALA A 23 -10.96 -31.46 -28.58
C ALA A 23 -11.21 -32.09 -29.96
N PHE A 24 -11.63 -31.30 -30.95
CA PHE A 24 -11.83 -31.79 -32.32
C PHE A 24 -10.50 -32.09 -33.03
N HIS A 25 -9.50 -31.21 -32.92
CA HIS A 25 -8.26 -31.32 -33.69
C HIS A 25 -7.13 -32.10 -32.98
N GLN A 26 -7.10 -32.12 -31.65
CA GLN A 26 -6.07 -32.77 -30.83
C GLN A 26 -6.66 -33.53 -29.62
N PRO A 27 -7.66 -34.41 -29.81
CA PRO A 27 -8.41 -35.04 -28.71
C PRO A 27 -7.53 -35.85 -27.74
N LYS A 28 -6.50 -36.52 -28.25
CA LYS A 28 -5.64 -37.42 -27.46
C LYS A 28 -4.45 -36.71 -26.81
N GLN A 29 -4.24 -35.43 -27.09
CA GLN A 29 -3.13 -34.69 -26.51
C GLN A 29 -3.44 -34.39 -25.04
N LYS A 30 -2.46 -34.63 -24.16
CA LYS A 30 -2.55 -34.23 -22.75
C LYS A 30 -2.71 -32.71 -22.66
N ALA A 31 -3.77 -32.25 -22.02
CA ALA A 31 -3.99 -30.84 -21.74
C ALA A 31 -3.33 -30.47 -20.41
N TYR A 32 -3.68 -31.22 -19.36
CA TYR A 32 -3.14 -31.01 -18.02
C TYR A 32 -2.72 -32.31 -17.37
N SER A 33 -1.65 -32.20 -16.61
CA SER A 33 -1.18 -33.21 -15.68
C SER A 33 -1.14 -32.63 -14.28
N PHE A 34 -1.47 -33.41 -13.26
CA PHE A 34 -1.41 -32.99 -11.86
C PHE A 34 -0.50 -33.93 -11.07
N LEU A 35 0.54 -33.35 -10.45
CA LEU A 35 1.51 -34.08 -9.64
C LEU A 35 0.95 -34.28 -8.23
N LEU A 36 0.82 -35.54 -7.83
CA LEU A 36 0.46 -35.92 -6.45
C LEU A 36 1.69 -35.81 -5.52
N ASP A 37 1.46 -35.91 -4.21
CA ASP A 37 2.52 -35.73 -3.21
C ASP A 37 3.66 -36.77 -3.28
N SER A 38 3.40 -37.95 -3.88
CA SER A 38 4.42 -38.90 -4.30
C SER A 38 4.96 -38.48 -5.68
N GLU A 39 6.27 -38.23 -5.79
CA GLU A 39 6.96 -37.68 -6.98
C GLU A 39 6.86 -38.58 -8.27
N GLU A 40 5.98 -39.58 -8.27
CA GLU A 40 5.82 -40.61 -9.31
C GLU A 40 4.38 -40.80 -9.83
N GLU A 41 3.34 -40.42 -9.09
CA GLU A 41 1.94 -40.60 -9.56
C GLU A 41 1.36 -39.30 -10.13
N GLU A 42 1.16 -39.29 -11.45
CA GLU A 42 0.56 -38.21 -12.24
C GLU A 42 -0.87 -38.60 -12.64
N SER A 43 -1.87 -37.81 -12.24
CA SER A 43 -3.17 -37.83 -12.93
C SER A 43 -3.12 -36.90 -14.14
N HIS A 44 -3.83 -37.22 -15.21
CA HIS A 44 -3.85 -36.39 -16.42
C HIS A 44 -5.23 -36.35 -17.06
N ILE A 45 -5.47 -35.31 -17.85
CA ILE A 45 -6.68 -35.14 -18.65
C ILE A 45 -6.28 -34.71 -20.07
N THR A 46 -6.83 -35.36 -21.08
CA THR A 46 -6.65 -34.97 -22.48
C THR A 46 -7.66 -33.89 -22.88
N TYR A 47 -7.44 -33.21 -24.01
CA TYR A 47 -8.43 -32.26 -24.53
C TYR A 47 -9.79 -32.90 -24.82
N GLY A 48 -9.80 -34.16 -25.29
CA GLY A 48 -11.03 -34.92 -25.51
C GLY A 48 -11.73 -35.25 -24.20
N ASP A 49 -11.00 -35.68 -23.18
CA ASP A 49 -11.57 -35.96 -21.85
C ASP A 49 -12.13 -34.69 -21.20
N LEU A 50 -11.42 -33.57 -21.33
CA LEU A 50 -11.83 -32.29 -20.76
C LEU A 50 -13.11 -31.75 -21.42
N ASP A 51 -13.21 -31.77 -22.74
CA ASP A 51 -14.44 -31.38 -23.45
C ASP A 51 -15.61 -32.29 -23.09
N PHE A 52 -15.38 -33.61 -23.01
CA PHE A 52 -16.41 -34.56 -22.60
C PHE A 52 -16.92 -34.28 -21.18
N GLN A 53 -16.01 -34.17 -20.20
CA GLN A 53 -16.39 -33.88 -18.81
C GLN A 53 -17.05 -32.51 -18.65
N ALA A 54 -16.60 -31.50 -19.40
CA ALA A 54 -17.24 -30.18 -19.40
C ALA A 54 -18.69 -30.26 -19.90
N ARG A 55 -18.96 -30.99 -20.99
CA ARG A 55 -20.33 -31.22 -21.49
C ARG A 55 -21.19 -31.98 -20.49
N GLU A 56 -20.63 -32.97 -19.79
CA GLU A 56 -21.35 -33.72 -18.74
C GLU A 56 -21.78 -32.82 -17.60
N ILE A 57 -20.87 -32.00 -17.08
CA ILE A 57 -21.15 -31.05 -16.00
C ILE A 57 -22.15 -29.99 -16.48
N ALA A 58 -22.02 -29.52 -17.72
CA ALA A 58 -22.94 -28.57 -18.31
C ALA A 58 -24.37 -29.14 -18.44
N ALA A 59 -24.50 -30.37 -18.94
CA ALA A 59 -25.78 -31.06 -19.03
C ALA A 59 -26.41 -31.28 -17.63
N LEU A 60 -25.59 -31.59 -16.63
CA LEU A 60 -26.05 -31.70 -15.24
C LEU A 60 -26.64 -30.36 -14.77
N LEU A 61 -25.92 -29.25 -14.95
CA LEU A 61 -26.39 -27.90 -14.58
C LEU A 61 -27.71 -27.55 -15.30
N GLN A 62 -27.77 -27.79 -16.61
CA GLN A 62 -28.97 -27.55 -17.42
C GLN A 62 -30.17 -28.41 -16.94
N SER A 63 -29.95 -29.69 -16.64
CA SER A 63 -30.98 -30.59 -16.09
C SER A 63 -31.47 -30.17 -14.70
N CYS A 64 -30.64 -29.45 -13.95
CA CYS A 64 -30.98 -28.89 -12.65
C CYS A 64 -31.78 -27.59 -12.75
N GLY A 65 -32.03 -27.09 -13.97
CA GLY A 65 -32.75 -25.85 -14.24
C GLY A 65 -31.90 -24.59 -14.08
N VAL A 66 -30.57 -24.72 -14.03
CA VAL A 66 -29.67 -23.57 -13.96
C VAL A 66 -29.64 -22.89 -15.32
N VAL A 67 -30.02 -21.62 -15.37
CA VAL A 67 -30.14 -20.86 -16.63
C VAL A 67 -28.91 -20.00 -16.90
N SER A 68 -28.71 -19.63 -18.17
CA SER A 68 -27.57 -18.81 -18.58
C SER A 68 -27.48 -17.50 -17.79
N GLY A 69 -26.26 -17.13 -17.40
CA GLY A 69 -25.98 -15.95 -16.56
C GLY A 69 -26.13 -16.15 -15.05
N GLU A 70 -26.67 -17.29 -14.59
CA GLU A 70 -26.65 -17.63 -13.16
C GLU A 70 -25.22 -17.90 -12.66
N ARG A 71 -24.99 -17.71 -11.36
CA ARG A 71 -23.68 -17.87 -10.74
C ARG A 71 -23.57 -19.25 -10.10
N VAL A 72 -22.53 -19.98 -10.49
CA VAL A 72 -22.23 -21.31 -9.97
C VAL A 72 -20.92 -21.26 -9.21
N LEU A 73 -20.99 -21.54 -7.91
CA LEU A 73 -19.84 -21.56 -7.02
C LEU A 73 -19.00 -22.82 -7.27
N LEU A 74 -17.68 -22.68 -7.40
CA LEU A 74 -16.76 -23.80 -7.55
C LEU A 74 -15.98 -23.98 -6.26
N LEU A 75 -16.21 -25.08 -5.54
CA LEU A 75 -15.52 -25.42 -4.29
C LEU A 75 -14.73 -26.72 -4.47
N TYR A 76 -13.52 -26.60 -4.99
CA TYR A 76 -12.67 -27.75 -5.33
C TYR A 76 -11.34 -27.71 -4.59
N PRO A 77 -10.79 -28.87 -4.22
CA PRO A 77 -9.37 -28.95 -3.92
C PRO A 77 -8.57 -28.67 -5.20
N PRO A 78 -7.27 -28.31 -5.10
CA PRO A 78 -6.40 -28.26 -6.27
C PRO A 78 -6.39 -29.61 -7.00
N GLY A 79 -6.70 -29.61 -8.31
CA GLY A 79 -6.84 -30.83 -9.10
C GLY A 79 -7.46 -30.58 -10.48
N LEU A 80 -7.57 -31.64 -11.28
CA LEU A 80 -8.08 -31.61 -12.65
C LEU A 80 -9.60 -31.40 -12.69
N GLU A 81 -10.30 -31.83 -11.64
CA GLU A 81 -11.75 -31.72 -11.49
C GLU A 81 -12.23 -30.27 -11.47
N PHE A 82 -11.42 -29.36 -10.90
CA PHE A 82 -11.69 -27.92 -10.94
C PHE A 82 -11.72 -27.40 -12.39
N ILE A 83 -10.78 -27.85 -13.23
CA ILE A 83 -10.66 -27.42 -14.63
C ILE A 83 -11.89 -27.88 -15.40
N ALA A 84 -12.27 -29.15 -15.26
CA ALA A 84 -13.48 -29.69 -15.89
C ALA A 84 -14.74 -28.95 -15.43
N ALA A 85 -14.88 -28.65 -14.13
CA ALA A 85 -16.01 -27.91 -13.59
C ALA A 85 -16.07 -26.46 -14.05
N PHE A 86 -14.92 -25.78 -14.15
CA PHE A 86 -14.84 -24.42 -14.70
C PHE A 86 -15.35 -24.39 -16.14
N PHE A 87 -14.86 -25.28 -17.01
CA PHE A 87 -15.36 -25.38 -18.38
C PHE A 87 -16.82 -25.86 -18.45
N GLY A 88 -17.26 -26.72 -17.53
CA GLY A 88 -18.66 -27.14 -17.41
C GLY A 88 -19.61 -25.97 -17.15
N CYS A 89 -19.20 -24.99 -16.33
CA CYS A 89 -19.95 -23.74 -16.18
C CYS A 89 -20.03 -22.96 -17.50
N LEU A 90 -18.90 -22.78 -18.18
CA LEU A 90 -18.87 -22.05 -19.46
C LEU A 90 -19.72 -22.76 -20.54
N TYR A 91 -19.68 -24.09 -20.59
CA TYR A 91 -20.46 -24.92 -21.50
C TYR A 91 -21.96 -24.95 -21.13
N ALA A 92 -22.34 -24.57 -19.91
CA ALA A 92 -23.73 -24.33 -19.54
C ALA A 92 -24.18 -22.88 -19.81
N GLY A 93 -23.25 -21.98 -20.18
CA GLY A 93 -23.51 -20.54 -20.34
C GLY A 93 -23.74 -19.82 -19.01
N VAL A 94 -23.24 -20.38 -17.90
CA VAL A 94 -23.37 -19.82 -16.54
C VAL A 94 -22.05 -19.20 -16.10
N VAL A 95 -22.10 -18.28 -15.15
CA VAL A 95 -20.93 -17.55 -14.64
C VAL A 95 -20.26 -18.37 -13.55
N ALA A 96 -19.02 -18.80 -13.78
CA ALA A 96 -18.25 -19.52 -12.78
C ALA A 96 -17.85 -18.57 -11.63
N VAL A 97 -17.88 -19.07 -10.39
CA VAL A 97 -17.41 -18.33 -9.21
C VAL A 97 -16.38 -19.19 -8.47
N PRO A 98 -15.09 -19.12 -8.85
CA PRO A 98 -14.03 -19.85 -8.17
C PRO A 98 -13.88 -19.39 -6.71
N ALA A 99 -13.94 -20.33 -5.79
CA ALA A 99 -13.68 -20.08 -4.38
C ALA A 99 -12.91 -21.24 -3.75
N TYR A 100 -12.19 -20.95 -2.67
CA TYR A 100 -11.47 -21.99 -1.96
C TYR A 100 -12.41 -22.78 -1.04
N PRO A 101 -12.38 -24.12 -1.03
CA PRO A 101 -13.15 -24.90 -0.07
C PRO A 101 -12.69 -24.58 1.37
N PRO A 102 -13.62 -24.58 2.33
CA PRO A 102 -13.29 -24.24 3.71
C PRO A 102 -12.31 -25.24 4.33
N ARG A 103 -11.30 -24.74 5.06
CA ARG A 103 -10.39 -25.57 5.87
C ARG A 103 -10.99 -25.83 7.24
N ALA A 104 -10.57 -26.92 7.88
CA ALA A 104 -10.87 -27.16 9.28
C ALA A 104 -10.38 -25.98 10.13
N ASN A 105 -11.23 -25.46 11.03
CA ASN A 105 -10.96 -24.34 11.95
C ASN A 105 -10.75 -22.95 11.31
N GLN A 106 -11.13 -22.75 10.04
CA GLN A 106 -11.13 -21.43 9.41
C GLN A 106 -12.54 -20.81 9.43
N SER A 107 -12.62 -19.49 9.65
CA SER A 107 -13.90 -18.77 9.57
C SER A 107 -14.54 -18.89 8.18
N LEU A 108 -15.84 -19.20 8.13
CA LEU A 108 -16.62 -19.27 6.89
C LEU A 108 -17.12 -17.89 6.41
N SER A 109 -16.84 -16.82 7.15
CA SER A 109 -17.39 -15.48 6.89
C SER A 109 -17.10 -14.98 5.47
N ARG A 110 -15.88 -15.24 4.95
CA ARG A 110 -15.52 -14.87 3.58
C ARG A 110 -16.35 -15.63 2.55
N LEU A 111 -16.52 -16.94 2.74
CA LEU A 111 -17.30 -17.76 1.80
C LEU A 111 -18.77 -17.38 1.82
N GLN A 112 -19.32 -17.12 3.00
CA GLN A 112 -20.68 -16.59 3.16
C GLN A 112 -20.87 -15.26 2.43
N ALA A 113 -19.90 -14.35 2.54
CA ALA A 113 -19.95 -13.07 1.84
C ALA A 113 -19.87 -13.24 0.31
N ILE A 114 -19.01 -14.13 -0.19
CA ILE A 114 -18.94 -14.48 -1.63
C ILE A 114 -20.28 -15.03 -2.12
N VAL A 115 -20.86 -16.00 -1.40
CA VAL A 115 -22.15 -16.62 -1.77
C VAL A 115 -23.28 -15.59 -1.81
N ALA A 116 -23.34 -14.72 -0.81
CA ALA A 116 -24.35 -13.67 -0.72
C ALA A 116 -24.17 -12.62 -1.84
N ASP A 117 -22.95 -12.15 -2.09
CA ASP A 117 -22.64 -11.15 -3.12
C ASP A 117 -22.88 -11.69 -4.54
N ALA A 118 -22.36 -12.89 -4.84
CA ALA A 118 -22.55 -13.55 -6.12
C ALA A 118 -24.01 -13.95 -6.37
N GLN A 119 -24.80 -14.06 -5.29
CA GLN A 119 -26.14 -14.64 -5.32
C GLN A 119 -26.10 -16.02 -5.98
N ALA A 120 -25.14 -16.84 -5.57
CA ALA A 120 -24.95 -18.18 -6.11
C ALA A 120 -26.05 -19.11 -5.58
N VAL A 121 -26.61 -19.93 -6.48
CA VAL A 121 -27.72 -20.86 -6.17
C VAL A 121 -27.28 -22.33 -6.22
N VAL A 122 -26.19 -22.61 -6.94
CA VAL A 122 -25.59 -23.94 -7.07
C VAL A 122 -24.12 -23.87 -6.68
N ALA A 123 -23.63 -24.92 -6.02
CA ALA A 123 -22.23 -25.13 -5.74
C ALA A 123 -21.77 -26.48 -6.31
N LEU A 124 -20.75 -26.44 -7.16
CA LEU A 124 -20.08 -27.63 -7.68
C LEU A 124 -18.89 -27.99 -6.80
N THR A 125 -18.72 -29.30 -6.55
CA THR A 125 -17.63 -29.83 -5.74
C THR A 125 -17.37 -31.31 -6.07
N THR A 126 -16.51 -31.98 -5.31
CA THR A 126 -16.34 -33.45 -5.37
C THR A 126 -17.08 -34.12 -4.21
N THR A 127 -17.43 -35.40 -4.36
CA THR A 127 -18.12 -36.20 -3.34
C THR A 127 -17.34 -36.18 -2.01
N THR A 128 -16.01 -36.23 -2.09
CA THR A 128 -15.12 -36.15 -0.91
C THR A 128 -15.25 -34.83 -0.17
N VAL A 129 -15.27 -33.70 -0.89
CA VAL A 129 -15.37 -32.37 -0.28
C VAL A 129 -16.79 -32.08 0.19
N LEU A 130 -17.80 -32.52 -0.55
CA LEU A 130 -19.21 -32.39 -0.18
C LEU A 130 -19.49 -32.91 1.23
N SER A 131 -19.04 -34.13 1.54
CA SER A 131 -19.24 -34.76 2.85
C SER A 131 -18.62 -33.99 4.04
N LYS A 132 -17.61 -33.16 3.77
CA LYS A 132 -16.97 -32.28 4.76
C LYS A 132 -17.74 -30.97 4.88
N ILE A 133 -18.17 -30.41 3.76
CA ILE A 133 -18.93 -29.17 3.67
C ILE A 133 -20.30 -29.30 4.35
N GLU A 134 -21.06 -30.36 4.06
CA GLU A 134 -22.41 -30.57 4.63
C GLU A 134 -22.39 -30.55 6.16
N ARG A 135 -21.37 -31.19 6.76
CA ARG A 135 -21.17 -31.19 8.22
C ARG A 135 -20.88 -29.79 8.77
N GLN A 136 -20.05 -29.01 8.07
CA GLN A 136 -19.70 -27.65 8.50
C GLN A 136 -20.85 -26.65 8.27
N PHE A 137 -21.63 -26.82 7.21
CA PHE A 137 -22.65 -25.85 6.77
C PHE A 137 -24.01 -26.06 7.46
N ALA A 138 -24.19 -27.18 8.16
CA ALA A 138 -25.39 -27.45 8.96
C ALA A 138 -25.72 -26.31 9.95
N GLN A 139 -24.74 -25.53 10.38
CA GLN A 139 -24.89 -24.43 11.34
C GLN A 139 -25.12 -23.05 10.67
N TYR A 140 -25.15 -22.96 9.33
CA TYR A 140 -25.15 -21.70 8.59
C TYR A 140 -26.30 -21.64 7.56
N PRO A 141 -27.46 -21.05 7.93
CA PRO A 141 -28.67 -21.05 7.09
C PRO A 141 -28.46 -20.46 5.67
N ASN A 142 -27.61 -19.45 5.55
CA ASN A 142 -27.31 -18.80 4.27
C ASN A 142 -26.48 -19.66 3.31
N LEU A 143 -25.83 -20.72 3.80
CA LEU A 143 -25.11 -21.68 2.97
C LEU A 143 -25.96 -22.91 2.61
N GLN A 144 -27.07 -23.15 3.33
CA GLN A 144 -28.03 -24.22 3.01
C GLN A 144 -28.89 -23.91 1.79
N ILE A 145 -28.93 -22.65 1.35
CA ILE A 145 -29.63 -22.26 0.12
C ILE A 145 -28.95 -22.83 -1.14
N LEU A 146 -27.67 -23.18 -1.04
CA LEU A 146 -26.90 -23.74 -2.15
C LEU A 146 -27.33 -25.18 -2.41
N ARG A 147 -27.71 -25.47 -3.65
CA ARG A 147 -27.80 -26.84 -4.14
C ARG A 147 -26.39 -27.33 -4.46
N PHE A 148 -25.88 -28.26 -3.67
CA PHE A 148 -24.59 -28.88 -3.91
C PHE A 148 -24.70 -30.00 -4.94
N LEU A 149 -23.78 -30.01 -5.91
CA LEU A 149 -23.65 -31.06 -6.91
C LEU A 149 -22.21 -31.58 -6.91
N ALA A 150 -22.06 -32.88 -6.72
CA ALA A 150 -20.78 -33.55 -6.90
C ALA A 150 -20.56 -33.86 -8.38
N THR A 151 -19.39 -33.54 -8.92
CA THR A 151 -19.08 -33.74 -10.35
C THR A 151 -18.27 -35.00 -10.64
N ASP A 152 -17.78 -35.68 -9.61
CA ASP A 152 -16.96 -36.91 -9.69
C ASP A 152 -17.79 -38.21 -9.65
N ASN A 153 -19.12 -38.11 -9.51
CA ASN A 153 -20.04 -39.25 -9.44
C ASN A 153 -21.20 -39.17 -10.44
N ILE A 154 -21.06 -38.35 -11.49
CA ILE A 154 -22.06 -38.20 -12.54
C ILE A 154 -22.21 -39.55 -13.26
N ILE A 155 -23.45 -40.02 -13.45
CA ILE A 155 -23.72 -41.23 -14.24
C ILE A 155 -23.54 -40.86 -15.72
N ALA A 156 -22.31 -41.00 -16.19
CA ALA A 156 -21.73 -40.43 -17.41
C ALA A 156 -22.55 -40.65 -18.70
N SER A 157 -23.18 -41.82 -18.86
CA SER A 157 -23.63 -42.27 -20.19
C SER A 157 -25.00 -41.72 -20.67
N LYS A 158 -25.75 -40.98 -19.86
CA LYS A 158 -27.10 -40.50 -20.24
C LYS A 158 -27.24 -38.98 -20.40
N LEU A 159 -26.50 -38.18 -19.65
CA LEU A 159 -26.70 -36.72 -19.60
C LEU A 159 -25.93 -35.98 -20.70
N VAL A 160 -24.75 -36.45 -21.12
CA VAL A 160 -23.94 -35.74 -22.13
C VAL A 160 -24.70 -35.53 -23.45
N ASN A 161 -25.51 -36.51 -23.85
CA ASN A 161 -26.33 -36.44 -25.07
C ASN A 161 -27.50 -35.44 -24.96
N THR A 162 -27.79 -34.93 -23.76
CA THR A 162 -28.82 -33.92 -23.52
C THR A 162 -28.27 -32.51 -23.45
N TRP A 163 -26.93 -32.35 -23.44
CA TRP A 163 -26.27 -31.04 -23.43
C TRP A 163 -26.76 -30.19 -24.60
N GLN A 164 -27.16 -28.96 -24.28
CA GLN A 164 -27.50 -27.94 -25.28
C GLN A 164 -26.36 -26.93 -25.32
N GLU A 165 -25.87 -26.64 -26.52
CA GLU A 165 -24.82 -25.65 -26.71
C GLU A 165 -25.31 -24.25 -26.28
N PRO A 166 -24.54 -23.53 -25.43
CA PRO A 166 -24.98 -22.25 -24.91
C PRO A 166 -24.74 -21.13 -25.93
N SER A 167 -25.62 -20.13 -25.95
CA SER A 167 -25.44 -18.93 -26.78
C SER A 167 -24.53 -17.92 -26.07
N VAL A 168 -23.21 -18.13 -26.14
CA VAL A 168 -22.18 -17.25 -25.55
C VAL A 168 -21.40 -16.48 -26.62
N ASN A 169 -20.91 -15.29 -26.28
CA ASN A 169 -20.02 -14.48 -27.13
C ASN A 169 -18.95 -13.77 -26.30
N SER A 170 -18.12 -12.94 -26.94
CA SER A 170 -17.03 -12.22 -26.28
C SER A 170 -17.48 -11.31 -25.12
N ASN A 171 -18.71 -10.78 -25.15
CA ASN A 171 -19.24 -9.92 -24.10
C ASN A 171 -19.91 -10.70 -22.96
N THR A 172 -20.08 -12.01 -23.10
CA THR A 172 -20.65 -12.86 -22.05
C THR A 172 -19.65 -12.99 -20.89
N LEU A 173 -20.14 -12.84 -19.66
CA LEU A 173 -19.33 -13.07 -18.45
C LEU A 173 -18.94 -14.54 -18.36
N ALA A 174 -17.65 -14.81 -18.22
CA ALA A 174 -17.11 -16.15 -18.02
C ALA A 174 -17.08 -16.49 -16.53
N PHE A 175 -16.56 -15.58 -15.71
CA PHE A 175 -16.44 -15.80 -14.27
C PHE A 175 -16.42 -14.51 -13.45
N LEU A 176 -16.70 -14.66 -12.14
CA LEU A 176 -16.44 -13.62 -11.15
C LEU A 176 -15.16 -13.94 -10.39
N GLN A 177 -14.14 -13.09 -10.54
CA GLN A 177 -12.91 -13.20 -9.75
C GLN A 177 -13.07 -12.45 -8.44
N TYR A 178 -13.21 -13.17 -7.33
CA TYR A 178 -13.27 -12.52 -6.02
C TYR A 178 -11.89 -12.10 -5.57
N THR A 179 -11.69 -10.79 -5.42
CA THR A 179 -10.40 -10.26 -4.95
C THR A 179 -10.27 -10.41 -3.43
N SER A 180 -9.03 -10.44 -2.96
CA SER A 180 -8.73 -10.61 -1.54
C SER A 180 -9.16 -9.42 -0.69
N GLY A 181 -9.48 -8.26 -1.30
CA GLY A 181 -9.90 -7.03 -0.65
C GLY A 181 -9.09 -6.70 0.59
N SER A 182 -7.98 -5.96 0.48
CA SER A 182 -7.28 -5.43 1.66
C SER A 182 -8.16 -4.46 2.47
N THR A 183 -9.31 -4.03 1.93
CA THR A 183 -10.10 -2.89 2.41
C THR A 183 -11.55 -3.22 2.78
N GLY A 184 -11.97 -4.49 2.85
CA GLY A 184 -13.35 -4.83 3.24
C GLY A 184 -13.92 -6.12 2.64
N SER A 185 -15.26 -6.14 2.47
CA SER A 185 -16.04 -7.25 1.91
C SER A 185 -15.52 -7.71 0.53
N PRO A 186 -15.58 -9.01 0.21
CA PRO A 186 -15.13 -9.54 -1.09
C PRO A 186 -15.86 -8.86 -2.26
N LYS A 187 -15.13 -8.48 -3.31
CA LYS A 187 -15.71 -7.91 -4.54
C LYS A 187 -15.54 -8.89 -5.69
N GLY A 188 -16.63 -9.22 -6.38
CA GLY A 188 -16.59 -10.07 -7.57
C GLY A 188 -16.27 -9.24 -8.81
N VAL A 189 -15.05 -9.34 -9.32
CA VAL A 189 -14.66 -8.70 -10.59
C VAL A 189 -15.31 -9.45 -11.75
N MET A 190 -16.04 -8.73 -12.60
CA MET A 190 -16.78 -9.29 -13.73
C MET A 190 -15.87 -9.45 -14.96
N VAL A 191 -15.43 -10.69 -15.22
CA VAL A 191 -14.51 -11.00 -16.33
C VAL A 191 -15.27 -11.68 -17.47
N SER A 192 -15.23 -11.08 -18.66
CA SER A 192 -15.85 -11.62 -19.88
C SER A 192 -14.92 -12.56 -20.66
N HIS A 193 -15.49 -13.33 -21.59
CA HIS A 193 -14.69 -14.12 -22.54
C HIS A 193 -13.74 -13.26 -23.37
N GLY A 194 -14.17 -12.08 -23.82
CA GLY A 194 -13.37 -11.15 -24.60
C GLY A 194 -12.20 -10.59 -23.81
N ASN A 195 -12.41 -10.27 -22.52
CA ASN A 195 -11.32 -9.85 -21.64
C ASN A 195 -10.23 -10.93 -21.54
N LEU A 196 -10.64 -12.19 -21.36
CA LEU A 196 -9.73 -13.34 -21.30
C LEU A 196 -8.96 -13.51 -22.60
N LEU A 197 -9.64 -13.67 -23.74
CA LEU A 197 -8.97 -13.91 -25.01
C LEU A 197 -7.98 -12.80 -25.39
N HIS A 198 -8.32 -11.55 -25.08
CA HIS A 198 -7.40 -10.44 -25.27
C HIS A 198 -6.17 -10.55 -24.35
N ASN A 199 -6.36 -10.85 -23.06
CA ASN A 199 -5.24 -10.99 -22.13
C ASN A 199 -4.35 -12.19 -22.46
N GLU A 200 -4.91 -13.34 -22.86
CA GLU A 200 -4.15 -14.53 -23.31
C GLU A 200 -3.31 -14.24 -24.56
N LEU A 201 -3.83 -13.43 -25.49
CA LEU A 201 -3.07 -12.96 -26.65
C LEU A 201 -1.87 -12.11 -26.21
N LEU A 202 -2.09 -11.17 -25.28
CA LEU A 202 -1.01 -10.33 -24.77
C LEU A 202 0.05 -11.14 -24.02
N ILE A 203 -0.35 -12.11 -23.21
CA ILE A 203 0.58 -13.01 -22.51
C ILE A 203 1.38 -13.84 -23.54
N GLN A 204 0.71 -14.40 -24.56
CA GLN A 204 1.39 -15.12 -25.64
C GLN A 204 2.47 -14.25 -26.30
N GLN A 205 2.14 -13.02 -26.67
CA GLN A 205 3.04 -12.10 -27.35
C GLN A 205 4.20 -11.66 -26.46
N ALA A 206 3.89 -11.22 -25.23
CA ALA A 206 4.85 -10.64 -24.32
C ALA A 206 5.87 -11.67 -23.80
N MET A 207 5.39 -12.87 -23.46
CA MET A 207 6.23 -14.01 -23.05
C MET A 207 6.72 -14.87 -24.22
N GLN A 208 6.43 -14.46 -25.46
CA GLN A 208 6.80 -15.16 -26.70
C GLN A 208 6.55 -16.67 -26.62
N HIS A 209 5.36 -17.05 -26.17
CA HIS A 209 4.98 -18.45 -26.08
C HIS A 209 4.81 -19.06 -27.47
N SER A 210 5.29 -20.29 -27.62
CA SER A 210 5.31 -21.08 -28.86
C SER A 210 4.61 -22.43 -28.64
N THR A 211 4.47 -23.24 -29.70
CA THR A 211 4.04 -24.65 -29.57
C THR A 211 4.98 -25.51 -28.74
N GLU A 212 6.23 -25.05 -28.58
CA GLU A 212 7.29 -25.74 -27.82
C GLU A 212 7.28 -25.33 -26.34
N THR A 213 6.47 -24.33 -25.97
CA THR A 213 6.32 -23.92 -24.58
C THR A 213 5.77 -25.07 -23.75
N LEU A 214 6.41 -25.35 -22.62
CA LEU A 214 5.93 -26.28 -21.60
C LEU A 214 5.79 -25.54 -20.28
N PHE A 215 4.60 -25.62 -19.71
CA PHE A 215 4.23 -24.88 -18.52
C PHE A 215 4.32 -25.77 -17.28
N VAL A 216 4.92 -25.25 -16.20
CA VAL A 216 4.79 -25.82 -14.85
C VAL A 216 4.15 -24.79 -13.94
N GLY A 217 3.13 -25.16 -13.18
CA GLY A 217 2.39 -24.25 -12.31
C GLY A 217 2.02 -24.85 -10.96
N TRP A 218 2.13 -24.07 -9.90
CA TRP A 218 1.67 -24.46 -8.56
C TRP A 218 0.66 -23.47 -7.96
N LEU A 219 0.42 -22.36 -8.66
CA LEU A 219 -0.42 -21.27 -8.17
C LEU A 219 -1.87 -21.71 -8.03
N PRO A 220 -2.61 -21.17 -7.06
CA PRO A 220 -3.98 -21.61 -6.83
C PRO A 220 -4.90 -21.19 -7.98
N LEU A 221 -5.65 -22.16 -8.54
CA LEU A 221 -6.51 -21.96 -9.72
C LEU A 221 -7.79 -21.12 -9.45
N PHE A 222 -8.04 -20.74 -8.20
CA PHE A 222 -9.12 -19.81 -7.84
C PHE A 222 -8.64 -18.35 -7.74
N HIS A 223 -7.36 -18.09 -8.00
CA HIS A 223 -6.80 -16.75 -8.20
C HIS A 223 -6.45 -16.54 -9.66
N ASP A 224 -6.53 -15.29 -10.11
CA ASP A 224 -6.21 -14.83 -11.47
C ASP A 224 -4.90 -15.40 -12.02
N MET A 225 -3.77 -15.31 -11.30
CA MET A 225 -2.46 -15.75 -11.81
C MET A 225 -2.39 -17.27 -12.02
N GLY A 226 -3.10 -18.05 -11.21
CA GLY A 226 -3.21 -19.50 -11.41
C GLY A 226 -4.25 -19.86 -12.47
N LEU A 227 -5.40 -19.19 -12.47
CA LEU A 227 -6.50 -19.44 -13.39
C LEU A 227 -6.15 -19.02 -14.82
N VAL A 228 -5.82 -17.75 -15.02
CA VAL A 228 -5.50 -17.19 -16.33
C VAL A 228 -4.11 -17.68 -16.76
N GLY A 229 -3.09 -17.50 -15.93
CA GLY A 229 -1.70 -17.85 -16.26
C GLY A 229 -1.42 -19.35 -16.37
N ASN A 230 -1.72 -20.15 -15.35
CA ASN A 230 -1.33 -21.58 -15.36
C ASN A 230 -2.38 -22.48 -16.04
N MET A 231 -3.66 -22.11 -16.05
CA MET A 231 -4.70 -22.95 -16.62
C MET A 231 -5.12 -22.48 -18.01
N LEU A 232 -5.55 -21.23 -18.18
CA LEU A 232 -6.13 -20.77 -19.45
C LEU A 232 -5.09 -20.51 -20.54
N GLN A 233 -3.90 -19.99 -20.22
CA GLN A 233 -2.84 -19.76 -21.21
C GLN A 233 -2.40 -21.05 -21.93
N PRO A 234 -2.11 -22.18 -21.24
CA PRO A 234 -1.80 -23.44 -21.92
C PRO A 234 -2.93 -23.94 -22.82
N LEU A 235 -4.19 -23.79 -22.40
CA LEU A 235 -5.36 -24.16 -23.21
C LEU A 235 -5.47 -23.31 -24.46
N TYR A 236 -5.31 -22.00 -24.31
CA TYR A 236 -5.36 -21.02 -25.39
C TYR A 236 -4.31 -21.36 -26.46
N LEU A 237 -3.09 -21.71 -26.05
CA LEU A 237 -2.01 -22.14 -26.93
C LEU A 237 -2.19 -23.57 -27.47
N GLY A 238 -2.92 -24.43 -26.75
CA GLY A 238 -3.07 -25.85 -27.08
C GLY A 238 -1.89 -26.72 -26.66
N ILE A 239 -1.15 -26.31 -25.63
CA ILE A 239 0.07 -26.99 -25.13
C ILE A 239 -0.23 -27.74 -23.81
N PRO A 240 0.62 -28.69 -23.39
CA PRO A 240 0.50 -29.34 -22.10
C PRO A 240 0.92 -28.42 -20.93
N CYS A 241 0.27 -28.58 -19.78
CA CYS A 241 0.65 -27.93 -18.53
C CYS A 241 0.75 -28.94 -17.37
N ILE A 242 1.84 -28.85 -16.60
CA ILE A 242 2.09 -29.68 -15.42
C ILE A 242 1.78 -28.86 -14.17
N LEU A 243 0.80 -29.31 -13.40
CA LEU A 243 0.29 -28.64 -12.23
C LEU A 243 0.66 -29.37 -10.94
N MET A 244 0.80 -28.64 -9.85
CA MET A 244 0.85 -29.21 -8.49
C MET A 244 0.08 -28.32 -7.51
N SER A 245 -0.24 -28.84 -6.33
CA SER A 245 -0.94 -28.04 -5.33
C SER A 245 -0.04 -26.94 -4.73
N PRO A 246 -0.59 -25.76 -4.39
CA PRO A 246 0.16 -24.73 -3.67
C PRO A 246 0.70 -25.23 -2.32
N VAL A 247 -0.02 -26.14 -1.68
CA VAL A 247 0.39 -26.76 -0.41
C VAL A 247 1.63 -27.62 -0.61
N ALA A 248 1.69 -28.41 -1.68
CA ALA A 248 2.84 -29.24 -2.01
C ALA A 248 4.11 -28.40 -2.22
N PHE A 249 3.99 -27.25 -2.92
CA PHE A 249 5.08 -26.29 -3.06
C PHE A 249 5.50 -25.69 -1.71
N LEU A 250 4.56 -25.14 -0.94
CA LEU A 250 4.86 -24.50 0.35
C LEU A 250 5.51 -25.46 1.36
N GLN A 251 5.12 -26.74 1.32
CA GLN A 251 5.72 -27.78 2.17
C GLN A 251 7.13 -28.15 1.73
N LYS A 252 7.37 -28.30 0.42
CA LYS A 252 8.67 -28.70 -0.14
C LYS A 252 8.94 -27.93 -1.45
N PRO A 253 9.53 -26.72 -1.36
CA PRO A 253 9.77 -25.85 -2.53
C PRO A 253 10.59 -26.51 -3.64
N LEU A 254 11.48 -27.44 -3.27
CA LEU A 254 12.26 -28.25 -4.22
C LEU A 254 11.40 -28.94 -5.28
N ARG A 255 10.15 -29.35 -4.95
CA ARG A 255 9.25 -30.03 -5.90
C ARG A 255 8.97 -29.19 -7.14
N TRP A 256 8.88 -27.87 -6.98
CA TRP A 256 8.68 -26.95 -8.09
C TRP A 256 9.85 -26.97 -9.07
N LEU A 257 11.08 -26.83 -8.55
CA LEU A 257 12.29 -26.85 -9.37
C LEU A 257 12.58 -28.25 -9.95
N GLN A 258 12.24 -29.32 -9.22
CA GLN A 258 12.32 -30.69 -9.74
C GLN A 258 11.35 -30.90 -10.92
N ALA A 259 10.13 -30.37 -10.84
CA ALA A 259 9.18 -30.45 -11.94
C ALA A 259 9.70 -29.70 -13.18
N ILE A 260 10.24 -28.49 -13.00
CA ILE A 260 10.88 -27.74 -14.09
C ILE A 260 12.01 -28.56 -14.72
N SER A 261 12.91 -29.09 -13.90
CA SER A 261 14.05 -29.90 -14.33
C SER A 261 13.66 -31.18 -15.07
N ARG A 262 12.68 -31.93 -14.53
CA ARG A 262 12.21 -33.21 -15.07
C ARG A 262 11.49 -33.04 -16.40
N TYR A 263 10.59 -32.06 -16.48
CA TYR A 263 9.75 -31.85 -17.67
C TYR A 263 10.37 -30.88 -18.67
N LYS A 264 11.54 -30.31 -18.37
CA LYS A 264 12.21 -29.27 -19.17
C LYS A 264 11.26 -28.10 -19.45
N ALA A 265 10.58 -27.65 -18.41
CA ALA A 265 9.61 -26.55 -18.51
C ALA A 265 10.32 -25.26 -18.95
N THR A 266 9.67 -24.53 -19.85
CA THR A 266 10.18 -23.26 -20.37
C THR A 266 9.56 -22.07 -19.67
N THR A 267 8.33 -22.21 -19.18
CA THR A 267 7.60 -21.16 -18.48
C THR A 267 7.11 -21.65 -17.12
N SER A 268 7.40 -20.88 -16.09
CA SER A 268 6.89 -21.08 -14.74
C SER A 268 7.13 -19.82 -13.91
N GLY A 269 6.41 -19.62 -12.80
CA GLY A 269 6.59 -18.41 -12.01
C GLY A 269 5.68 -18.33 -10.81
N GLY A 270 5.78 -17.21 -10.10
CA GLY A 270 5.05 -16.99 -8.87
C GLY A 270 5.35 -15.64 -8.24
N PRO A 271 4.79 -15.36 -7.05
CA PRO A 271 5.13 -14.15 -6.32
C PRO A 271 6.57 -14.15 -5.82
N ASN A 272 7.09 -12.96 -5.50
CA ASN A 272 8.48 -12.76 -5.09
C ASN A 272 8.92 -13.68 -3.93
N PHE A 273 8.06 -13.94 -2.94
CA PHE A 273 8.32 -14.81 -1.79
C PHE A 273 8.63 -16.25 -2.21
N ALA A 274 8.09 -16.72 -3.35
CA ALA A 274 8.28 -18.09 -3.80
C ALA A 274 9.76 -18.35 -4.15
N TYR A 275 10.43 -17.36 -4.73
CA TYR A 275 11.85 -17.39 -5.04
C TYR A 275 12.69 -17.36 -3.75
N ASP A 276 12.37 -16.47 -2.81
CA ASP A 276 13.04 -16.44 -1.50
C ASP A 276 12.87 -17.74 -0.70
N LEU A 277 11.69 -18.35 -0.78
CA LEU A 277 11.42 -19.61 -0.13
C LEU A 277 12.30 -20.73 -0.71
N CYS A 278 12.48 -20.78 -2.04
CA CYS A 278 13.40 -21.72 -2.69
C CYS A 278 14.85 -21.53 -2.22
N VAL A 279 15.34 -20.29 -2.23
CA VAL A 279 16.71 -19.97 -1.75
C VAL A 279 16.90 -20.40 -0.29
N SER A 280 15.88 -20.18 0.56
CA SER A 280 15.99 -20.47 1.99
C SER A 280 15.88 -21.96 2.35
N LYS A 281 15.21 -22.78 1.53
CA LYS A 281 14.86 -24.16 1.88
C LYS A 281 15.65 -25.23 1.14
N ILE A 282 16.21 -24.92 -0.02
CA ILE A 282 16.84 -25.92 -0.89
C ILE A 282 18.34 -26.00 -0.60
N THR A 283 18.82 -27.18 -0.21
CA THR A 283 20.22 -27.37 0.19
C THR A 283 21.17 -27.46 -1.02
N PRO A 284 22.50 -27.27 -0.85
CA PRO A 284 23.47 -27.49 -1.92
C PRO A 284 23.37 -28.87 -2.60
N GLU A 285 23.17 -29.94 -1.82
CA GLU A 285 23.08 -31.32 -2.33
C GLU A 285 21.83 -31.52 -3.19
N GLN A 286 20.71 -30.91 -2.79
CA GLN A 286 19.48 -30.93 -3.57
C GLN A 286 19.63 -30.13 -4.86
N ARG A 287 20.31 -28.98 -4.82
CA ARG A 287 20.59 -28.15 -6.01
C ARG A 287 21.39 -28.91 -7.06
N ALA A 288 22.34 -29.75 -6.65
CA ALA A 288 23.13 -30.57 -7.57
C ALA A 288 22.28 -31.58 -8.40
N THR A 289 21.02 -31.82 -8.02
CA THR A 289 20.11 -32.71 -8.76
C THR A 289 19.24 -31.98 -9.81
N LEU A 290 19.35 -30.66 -9.89
CA LEU A 290 18.50 -29.81 -10.73
C LEU A 290 19.20 -29.40 -12.02
N ASP A 291 18.42 -29.31 -13.10
CA ASP A 291 18.78 -28.65 -14.35
C ASP A 291 17.66 -27.66 -14.72
N LEU A 292 17.94 -26.37 -14.58
CA LEU A 292 17.03 -25.25 -14.82
C LEU A 292 17.35 -24.54 -16.15
N SER A 293 18.22 -25.09 -16.99
CA SER A 293 18.63 -24.48 -18.26
C SER A 293 17.49 -24.32 -19.27
N SER A 294 16.41 -25.09 -19.14
CA SER A 294 15.23 -24.95 -19.98
C SER A 294 14.36 -23.76 -19.61
N TRP A 295 14.52 -23.18 -18.41
CA TRP A 295 13.61 -22.15 -17.91
C TRP A 295 13.89 -20.82 -18.61
N GLU A 296 12.97 -20.39 -19.46
CA GLU A 296 13.07 -19.18 -20.28
C GLU A 296 12.27 -18.02 -19.72
N VAL A 297 11.11 -18.29 -19.10
CA VAL A 297 10.24 -17.27 -18.51
C VAL A 297 9.93 -17.64 -17.07
N ALA A 298 10.63 -16.98 -16.15
CA ALA A 298 10.46 -17.02 -14.70
C ALA A 298 9.65 -15.78 -14.26
N PHE A 299 8.34 -15.82 -14.47
CA PHE A 299 7.49 -14.65 -14.20
C PHE A 299 7.35 -14.35 -12.70
N ASN A 300 7.51 -13.07 -12.33
CA ASN A 300 7.43 -12.60 -10.95
C ASN A 300 6.48 -11.40 -10.86
N GLY A 301 5.43 -11.54 -10.04
CA GLY A 301 4.39 -10.51 -9.91
C GLY A 301 3.48 -10.75 -8.71
N ALA A 302 2.32 -10.11 -8.69
CA ALA A 302 1.34 -10.12 -7.60
C ALA A 302 1.78 -9.41 -6.29
N GLU A 303 3.07 -9.22 -6.03
CA GLU A 303 3.59 -8.46 -4.90
C GLU A 303 4.84 -7.66 -5.33
N PRO A 304 5.37 -6.74 -4.49
CA PRO A 304 6.56 -5.99 -4.84
C PRO A 304 7.73 -6.91 -5.24
N VAL A 305 8.24 -6.73 -6.47
CA VAL A 305 9.38 -7.47 -6.98
C VAL A 305 10.66 -6.82 -6.43
N ARG A 306 11.49 -7.60 -5.75
CA ARG A 306 12.69 -7.09 -5.05
C ARG A 306 13.96 -7.49 -5.80
N ALA A 307 14.80 -6.52 -6.14
CA ALA A 307 16.06 -6.76 -6.86
C ALA A 307 16.97 -7.76 -6.11
N GLN A 308 17.02 -7.67 -4.79
CA GLN A 308 17.82 -8.56 -3.94
C GLN A 308 17.31 -10.00 -3.96
N THR A 309 15.99 -10.21 -4.07
CA THR A 309 15.41 -11.56 -4.20
C THR A 309 15.79 -12.17 -5.55
N LEU A 310 15.67 -11.40 -6.63
CA LEU A 310 16.07 -11.85 -7.97
C LEU A 310 17.56 -12.20 -8.00
N GLU A 311 18.41 -11.33 -7.46
CA GLU A 311 19.85 -11.55 -7.42
C GLU A 311 20.22 -12.80 -6.62
N ARG A 312 19.72 -12.93 -5.37
CA ARG A 312 20.00 -14.11 -4.54
C ARG A 312 19.55 -15.40 -5.21
N PHE A 313 18.39 -15.41 -5.85
CA PHE A 313 17.91 -16.61 -6.54
C PHE A 313 18.79 -16.93 -7.76
N ALA A 314 19.10 -15.94 -8.61
CA ALA A 314 19.98 -16.13 -9.75
C ALA A 314 21.32 -16.72 -9.33
N THR A 315 22.01 -16.12 -8.35
CA THR A 315 23.30 -16.62 -7.85
C THR A 315 23.17 -18.01 -7.24
N THR A 316 22.10 -18.29 -6.48
CA THR A 316 21.92 -19.57 -5.77
C THR A 316 21.74 -20.75 -6.72
N PHE A 317 21.10 -20.53 -7.88
CA PHE A 317 20.73 -21.56 -8.85
C PHE A 317 21.48 -21.46 -10.19
N GLU A 318 22.46 -20.57 -10.32
CA GLU A 318 23.31 -20.42 -11.49
C GLU A 318 23.99 -21.74 -11.88
N ALA A 319 24.55 -22.47 -10.91
CA ALA A 319 25.18 -23.77 -11.13
C ALA A 319 24.20 -24.86 -11.62
N CYS A 320 22.90 -24.66 -11.42
CA CYS A 320 21.84 -25.50 -11.96
C CYS A 320 21.44 -25.11 -13.39
N GLY A 321 22.05 -24.09 -13.99
CA GLY A 321 21.73 -23.60 -15.33
C GLY A 321 20.65 -22.52 -15.38
N PHE A 322 20.20 -22.00 -14.24
CA PHE A 322 19.26 -20.87 -14.23
C PHE A 322 19.94 -19.61 -14.76
N ARG A 323 19.25 -18.89 -15.65
CA ARG A 323 19.74 -17.66 -16.28
C ARG A 323 19.03 -16.45 -15.70
N ARG A 324 19.76 -15.37 -15.37
CA ARG A 324 19.18 -14.13 -14.83
C ARG A 324 18.19 -13.50 -15.82
N GLU A 325 18.44 -13.65 -17.12
CA GLU A 325 17.60 -13.18 -18.21
C GLU A 325 16.24 -13.88 -18.26
N ALA A 326 16.09 -15.04 -17.61
CA ALA A 326 14.81 -15.73 -17.55
C ALA A 326 13.80 -15.00 -16.67
N PHE A 327 14.25 -14.13 -15.74
CA PHE A 327 13.32 -13.39 -14.89
C PHE A 327 12.43 -12.46 -15.69
N TYR A 328 11.13 -12.56 -15.43
CA TYR A 328 10.12 -11.75 -16.09
C TYR A 328 9.26 -11.03 -15.04
N PRO A 329 9.73 -9.91 -14.47
CA PRO A 329 8.89 -9.06 -13.65
C PRO A 329 7.68 -8.56 -14.46
N CYS A 330 6.50 -8.59 -13.84
CA CYS A 330 5.27 -8.16 -14.50
C CYS A 330 4.27 -7.59 -13.50
N TYR A 331 3.35 -6.76 -14.00
CA TYR A 331 2.30 -6.14 -13.19
C TYR A 331 0.92 -6.31 -13.81
N GLY A 332 -0.07 -6.50 -12.93
CA GLY A 332 -1.49 -6.52 -13.24
C GLY A 332 -2.33 -7.05 -12.07
N MET A 333 -3.63 -7.20 -12.29
CA MET A 333 -4.62 -7.50 -11.26
C MET A 333 -5.88 -8.13 -11.85
N ALA A 334 -6.77 -8.64 -11.01
CA ALA A 334 -8.05 -9.21 -11.43
C ALA A 334 -8.89 -8.21 -12.25
N GLU A 335 -8.91 -6.94 -11.87
CA GLU A 335 -9.61 -5.85 -12.59
C GLU A 335 -9.07 -5.61 -14.01
N THR A 336 -7.86 -6.08 -14.31
CA THR A 336 -7.25 -6.08 -15.64
C THR A 336 -7.12 -7.48 -16.22
N THR A 337 -7.95 -8.42 -15.72
CA THR A 337 -7.95 -9.85 -16.04
C THR A 337 -6.75 -10.60 -15.47
N LEU A 338 -5.52 -10.19 -15.81
CA LEU A 338 -4.30 -10.67 -15.18
C LEU A 338 -3.12 -9.72 -15.38
N ILE A 339 -2.64 -9.54 -16.62
CA ILE A 339 -1.40 -8.79 -16.90
C ILE A 339 -1.68 -7.47 -17.64
N VAL A 340 -0.90 -6.43 -17.30
CA VAL A 340 -0.94 -5.09 -17.91
C VAL A 340 0.40 -4.68 -18.48
N SER A 341 1.49 -5.03 -17.81
CA SER A 341 2.86 -4.73 -18.23
C SER A 341 3.79 -5.91 -17.93
N GLY A 342 4.85 -6.02 -18.73
CA GLY A 342 5.86 -7.05 -18.60
C GLY A 342 7.14 -6.72 -19.36
N GLY A 343 8.24 -7.36 -18.97
CA GLY A 343 9.55 -7.16 -19.60
C GLY A 343 9.68 -7.82 -20.98
N PHE A 344 10.91 -7.88 -21.48
CA PHE A 344 11.23 -8.62 -22.71
C PHE A 344 11.86 -9.96 -22.35
N LYS A 345 11.33 -11.09 -22.86
CA LYS A 345 11.74 -12.48 -22.53
C LYS A 345 13.25 -12.75 -22.49
N ALA A 346 14.04 -12.06 -23.31
CA ALA A 346 15.49 -12.27 -23.42
C ALA A 346 16.32 -11.14 -22.80
N ALA A 347 15.68 -10.18 -22.14
CA ALA A 347 16.35 -9.07 -21.47
C ALA A 347 16.37 -9.30 -19.96
N PRO A 348 17.48 -8.98 -19.27
CA PRO A 348 17.50 -9.02 -17.82
C PRO A 348 16.52 -8.00 -17.21
N PRO A 349 16.04 -8.24 -15.98
CA PRO A 349 15.24 -7.28 -15.25
C PRO A 349 15.91 -5.90 -15.18
N VAL A 350 15.16 -4.85 -15.53
CA VAL A 350 15.58 -3.46 -15.38
C VAL A 350 15.44 -3.04 -13.92
N VAL A 351 16.49 -2.44 -13.39
CA VAL A 351 16.58 -1.99 -12.00
C VAL A 351 16.96 -0.51 -12.00
N LEU A 352 16.28 0.28 -11.16
CA LEU A 352 16.51 1.71 -11.03
C LEU A 352 16.81 2.06 -9.56
N SER A 353 17.86 2.83 -9.34
CA SER A 353 18.18 3.42 -8.03
C SER A 353 17.63 4.84 -7.96
N VAL A 354 16.85 5.14 -6.93
CA VAL A 354 16.22 6.44 -6.72
C VAL A 354 16.54 6.99 -5.33
N GLN A 355 16.63 8.31 -5.20
CA GLN A 355 16.85 8.96 -3.91
C GLN A 355 15.63 8.77 -3.00
N GLN A 356 15.83 8.18 -1.82
CA GLN A 356 14.73 7.84 -0.90
C GLN A 356 13.98 9.09 -0.40
N ALA A 357 14.70 10.19 -0.14
CA ALA A 357 14.11 11.45 0.32
C ALA A 357 13.17 12.08 -0.73
N ALA A 358 13.54 12.03 -2.01
CA ALA A 358 12.70 12.51 -3.10
C ALA A 358 11.46 11.62 -3.28
N LEU A 359 11.63 10.29 -3.22
CA LEU A 359 10.53 9.34 -3.37
C LEU A 359 9.48 9.50 -2.26
N ALA A 360 9.91 9.81 -1.04
CA ALA A 360 9.02 10.13 0.10
C ALA A 360 8.19 11.41 -0.11
N GLN A 361 8.53 12.22 -1.11
CA GLN A 361 7.81 13.43 -1.54
C GLN A 361 7.12 13.24 -2.91
N ASN A 362 6.92 11.99 -3.33
CA ASN A 362 6.37 11.62 -4.64
C ASN A 362 7.19 12.13 -5.83
N GLN A 363 8.49 12.36 -5.65
CA GLN A 363 9.41 12.79 -6.72
C GLN A 363 10.41 11.67 -7.05
N VAL A 364 10.75 11.55 -8.32
CA VAL A 364 11.62 10.51 -8.87
C VAL A 364 12.92 11.16 -9.33
N VAL A 365 13.92 11.09 -8.46
CA VAL A 365 15.30 11.52 -8.75
C VAL A 365 16.18 10.29 -8.82
N THR A 366 16.72 10.00 -10.01
CA THR A 366 17.62 8.87 -10.23
C THR A 366 18.97 9.16 -9.57
N ALA A 367 19.49 8.20 -8.83
CA ALA A 367 20.81 8.30 -8.21
C ALA A 367 21.79 7.33 -8.90
N PRO A 368 23.03 7.75 -9.21
CA PRO A 368 24.09 6.83 -9.58
C PRO A 368 24.33 5.84 -8.42
N SER A 369 24.59 4.56 -8.73
CA SER A 369 24.80 3.51 -7.72
C SER A 369 26.00 3.75 -6.78
N GLU A 370 26.87 4.71 -7.10
CA GLU A 370 28.10 5.05 -6.37
C GLU A 370 27.97 6.31 -5.49
N GLU A 371 26.83 7.00 -5.51
CA GLU A 371 26.62 8.23 -4.75
C GLU A 371 26.39 7.93 -3.25
N VAL A 372 27.08 8.64 -2.36
CA VAL A 372 26.91 8.49 -0.91
C VAL A 372 25.60 9.14 -0.47
N GLY A 373 24.58 8.32 -0.19
CA GLY A 373 23.25 8.77 0.26
C GLY A 373 22.28 7.59 0.45
N ALA A 374 21.14 7.84 1.07
CA ALA A 374 20.08 6.83 1.24
C ALA A 374 19.31 6.65 -0.08
N HIS A 375 19.46 5.48 -0.70
CA HIS A 375 18.88 5.15 -2.00
C HIS A 375 17.99 3.93 -1.92
N GLN A 376 16.92 3.95 -2.70
CA GLN A 376 16.01 2.82 -2.85
C GLN A 376 16.14 2.19 -4.23
N THR A 377 16.25 0.87 -4.26
CA THR A 377 16.30 0.10 -5.50
C THR A 377 14.90 -0.40 -5.88
N LEU A 378 14.43 -0.02 -7.06
CA LEU A 378 13.15 -0.43 -7.63
C LEU A 378 13.36 -1.32 -8.85
N VAL A 379 12.52 -2.34 -9.01
CA VAL A 379 12.53 -3.23 -10.19
C VAL A 379 11.41 -2.80 -11.12
N SER A 380 11.71 -2.67 -12.41
CA SER A 380 10.70 -2.44 -13.44
C SER A 380 9.76 -3.65 -13.52
N CYS A 381 8.46 -3.39 -13.64
CA CYS A 381 7.45 -4.38 -14.03
C CYS A 381 7.20 -4.43 -15.53
N GLY A 382 8.12 -3.85 -16.32
CA GLY A 382 8.11 -3.84 -17.77
C GLY A 382 7.35 -2.67 -18.38
N GLN A 383 7.09 -2.76 -19.68
CA GLN A 383 6.37 -1.73 -20.44
C GLN A 383 4.88 -2.08 -20.53
N PRO A 384 4.00 -1.08 -20.75
CA PRO A 384 2.62 -1.34 -21.11
C PRO A 384 2.54 -2.33 -22.28
N LEU A 385 1.76 -3.41 -22.13
CA LEU A 385 1.56 -4.35 -23.21
C LEU A 385 0.75 -3.71 -24.34
N GLN A 386 0.86 -4.28 -25.55
CA GLN A 386 0.15 -3.80 -26.72
C GLN A 386 -1.36 -3.61 -26.44
N ASP A 387 -1.95 -2.58 -27.03
CA ASP A 387 -3.36 -2.20 -26.88
C ASP A 387 -3.80 -1.83 -25.44
N LEU A 388 -2.87 -1.84 -24.48
CA LEU A 388 -3.07 -1.30 -23.14
C LEU A 388 -2.36 0.04 -23.00
N GLN A 389 -3.07 0.99 -22.40
CA GLN A 389 -2.57 2.30 -22.08
C GLN A 389 -2.41 2.41 -20.57
N ILE A 390 -1.24 2.87 -20.12
CA ILE A 390 -0.97 3.24 -18.73
C ILE A 390 -0.71 4.74 -18.68
N VAL A 391 -1.37 5.42 -17.75
CA VAL A 391 -1.10 6.81 -17.41
C VAL A 391 -0.89 6.93 -15.90
N ILE A 392 0.01 7.82 -15.50
CA ILE A 392 0.28 8.13 -14.09
C ILE A 392 -0.47 9.40 -13.73
N VAL A 393 -1.30 9.34 -12.70
CA VAL A 393 -2.30 10.38 -12.40
C VAL A 393 -2.16 10.82 -10.96
N HIS A 394 -2.19 12.13 -10.72
CA HIS A 394 -2.13 12.66 -9.37
C HIS A 394 -3.43 12.27 -8.62
N PRO A 395 -3.35 11.53 -7.49
CA PRO A 395 -4.54 10.94 -6.88
C PRO A 395 -5.63 11.94 -6.47
N GLU A 396 -5.23 13.14 -6.05
CA GLU A 396 -6.15 14.19 -5.59
C GLU A 396 -6.73 15.06 -6.70
N THR A 397 -5.91 15.50 -7.65
CA THR A 397 -6.34 16.44 -8.71
C THR A 397 -6.92 15.73 -9.92
N GLY A 398 -6.63 14.43 -10.11
CA GLY A 398 -7.05 13.65 -11.27
C GLY A 398 -6.36 14.06 -12.58
N THR A 399 -5.28 14.85 -12.50
CA THR A 399 -4.49 15.31 -13.65
C THR A 399 -3.30 14.39 -13.91
N ARG A 400 -2.77 14.40 -15.13
CA ARG A 400 -1.60 13.57 -15.47
C ARG A 400 -0.35 14.07 -14.73
N CYS A 401 0.37 13.16 -14.10
CA CYS A 401 1.66 13.43 -13.46
C CYS A 401 2.76 13.70 -14.49
N GLY A 402 3.77 14.48 -14.10
CA GLY A 402 5.01 14.64 -14.85
C GLY A 402 5.86 13.36 -14.89
N SER A 403 6.88 13.33 -15.75
CA SER A 403 7.77 12.17 -15.93
C SER A 403 8.65 11.84 -14.71
N HIS A 404 8.70 12.74 -13.74
CA HIS A 404 9.50 12.60 -12.51
C HIS A 404 8.63 12.52 -11.27
N GLU A 405 7.34 12.24 -11.41
CA GLU A 405 6.40 12.23 -10.30
C GLU A 405 5.78 10.85 -10.11
N VAL A 406 5.54 10.50 -8.86
CA VAL A 406 4.79 9.32 -8.46
C VAL A 406 3.32 9.67 -8.42
N GLY A 407 2.48 8.85 -9.04
CA GLY A 407 1.03 9.00 -9.02
C GLY A 407 0.31 7.66 -9.02
N GLU A 408 -1.01 7.71 -9.02
CA GLU A 408 -1.87 6.55 -9.20
C GLU A 408 -1.74 6.00 -10.63
N ILE A 409 -1.57 4.70 -10.76
CA ILE A 409 -1.49 4.01 -12.05
C ILE A 409 -2.93 3.83 -12.56
N TRP A 410 -3.23 4.42 -13.72
CA TRP A 410 -4.51 4.27 -14.38
C TRP A 410 -4.34 3.48 -15.68
N VAL A 411 -5.23 2.52 -15.92
CA VAL A 411 -5.10 1.56 -17.02
C VAL A 411 -6.34 1.59 -17.92
N LYS A 412 -6.14 1.55 -19.23
CA LYS A 412 -7.22 1.46 -20.22
C LYS A 412 -6.87 0.42 -21.28
N GLY A 413 -7.85 -0.36 -21.69
CA GLY A 413 -7.73 -1.30 -22.80
C GLY A 413 -8.68 -2.50 -22.69
N PRO A 414 -8.72 -3.40 -23.69
CA PRO A 414 -9.71 -4.48 -23.74
C PRO A 414 -9.55 -5.55 -22.65
N SER A 415 -8.39 -5.63 -21.99
CA SER A 415 -8.17 -6.51 -20.82
C SER A 415 -8.85 -6.00 -19.55
N VAL A 416 -9.28 -4.73 -19.50
CA VAL A 416 -9.95 -4.16 -18.32
C VAL A 416 -11.32 -4.82 -18.18
N ALA A 417 -11.58 -5.38 -17.00
CA ALA A 417 -12.81 -6.08 -16.66
C ALA A 417 -14.03 -5.14 -16.71
N VAL A 418 -15.23 -5.71 -16.71
CA VAL A 418 -16.47 -4.95 -16.90
C VAL A 418 -16.79 -4.05 -15.70
N GLY A 419 -16.39 -4.47 -14.50
CA GLY A 419 -16.67 -3.78 -13.24
C GLY A 419 -16.77 -4.74 -12.05
N TYR A 420 -17.38 -4.27 -10.97
CA TYR A 420 -17.69 -5.07 -9.79
C TYR A 420 -19.15 -5.52 -9.79
N TRP A 421 -19.37 -6.82 -9.56
CA TRP A 421 -20.69 -7.44 -9.50
C TRP A 421 -21.56 -6.75 -8.43
N ASN A 422 -22.78 -6.36 -8.81
CA ASN A 422 -23.76 -5.68 -7.95
C ASN A 422 -23.24 -4.40 -7.23
N GLN A 423 -22.17 -3.77 -7.74
CA GLN A 423 -21.56 -2.59 -7.12
C GLN A 423 -21.41 -1.45 -8.15
N THR A 424 -22.55 -0.94 -8.64
CA THR A 424 -22.60 0.07 -9.71
C THR A 424 -21.82 1.35 -9.38
N GLU A 425 -21.99 1.89 -8.17
CA GLU A 425 -21.31 3.13 -7.76
C GLU A 425 -19.79 2.97 -7.74
N GLN A 426 -19.30 1.88 -7.11
CA GLN A 426 -17.86 1.59 -7.09
C GLN A 426 -17.32 1.26 -8.47
N THR A 427 -18.12 0.64 -9.33
CA THR A 427 -17.75 0.39 -10.73
C THR A 427 -17.57 1.72 -11.48
N GLU A 428 -18.46 2.68 -11.28
CA GLU A 428 -18.33 3.99 -11.88
C GLU A 428 -17.08 4.71 -11.37
N GLU A 429 -16.87 4.73 -10.05
CA GLU A 429 -15.70 5.37 -9.43
C GLU A 429 -14.37 4.74 -9.87
N THR A 430 -14.33 3.41 -10.01
CA THR A 430 -13.08 2.66 -10.22
C THR A 430 -12.79 2.42 -11.71
N PHE A 431 -13.79 2.09 -12.53
CA PHE A 431 -13.60 1.70 -13.94
C PHE A 431 -13.96 2.80 -14.95
N ARG A 432 -14.58 3.91 -14.51
CA ARG A 432 -15.03 5.01 -15.37
C ARG A 432 -14.35 6.34 -15.04
N ALA A 433 -13.08 6.30 -14.68
CA ALA A 433 -12.32 7.50 -14.37
C ALA A 433 -11.89 8.26 -15.64
N TYR A 434 -11.94 9.58 -15.61
CA TYR A 434 -11.49 10.46 -16.70
C TYR A 434 -10.47 11.45 -16.15
N LEU A 435 -9.44 11.73 -16.94
CA LEU A 435 -8.45 12.75 -16.59
C LEU A 435 -9.13 14.12 -16.55
N THR A 436 -8.90 14.89 -15.48
CA THR A 436 -9.58 16.17 -15.26
C THR A 436 -9.09 17.28 -16.20
N ASP A 437 -7.84 17.20 -16.65
CA ASP A 437 -7.18 18.16 -17.55
C ASP A 437 -7.61 18.02 -19.03
N SER A 438 -7.78 16.78 -19.49
CA SER A 438 -7.95 16.43 -20.90
C SER A 438 -9.30 15.80 -21.23
N GLY A 439 -10.02 15.30 -20.21
CA GLY A 439 -11.24 14.52 -20.41
C GLY A 439 -10.99 13.14 -21.03
N GLU A 440 -9.73 12.68 -21.10
CA GLU A 440 -9.40 11.36 -21.65
C GLU A 440 -9.86 10.24 -20.70
N GLY A 441 -10.45 9.18 -21.25
CA GLY A 441 -10.90 8.01 -20.50
C GLY A 441 -11.82 7.10 -21.32
N PRO A 442 -12.63 6.25 -20.67
CA PRO A 442 -12.53 5.91 -19.25
C PRO A 442 -11.29 5.06 -18.95
N PHE A 443 -10.71 5.26 -17.78
CA PHE A 443 -9.62 4.47 -17.21
C PHE A 443 -10.09 3.68 -15.98
N LEU A 444 -9.44 2.54 -15.75
CA LEU A 444 -9.43 1.84 -14.48
C LEU A 444 -8.43 2.51 -13.54
N ARG A 445 -8.89 2.90 -12.36
CA ARG A 445 -8.06 3.32 -11.21
C ARG A 445 -7.58 2.08 -10.47
N THR A 446 -6.28 1.78 -10.52
CA THR A 446 -5.77 0.55 -9.88
C THR A 446 -5.64 0.70 -8.36
N GLY A 447 -5.56 1.94 -7.86
CA GLY A 447 -5.20 2.24 -6.48
C GLY A 447 -3.73 1.94 -6.13
N ASP A 448 -2.92 1.52 -7.10
CA ASP A 448 -1.48 1.33 -6.94
C ASP A 448 -0.73 2.60 -7.39
N LEU A 449 0.37 2.89 -6.69
CA LEU A 449 1.23 4.03 -6.95
C LEU A 449 2.47 3.60 -7.74
N GLY A 450 2.89 4.45 -8.67
CA GLY A 450 4.08 4.22 -9.47
C GLY A 450 4.41 5.37 -10.39
N PHE A 451 5.39 5.14 -11.25
CA PHE A 451 5.83 6.09 -12.28
C PHE A 451 6.32 5.35 -13.52
N LEU A 452 6.39 6.07 -14.64
CA LEU A 452 7.00 5.59 -15.88
C LEU A 452 8.37 6.25 -16.07
N HIS A 453 9.41 5.44 -16.31
CA HIS A 453 10.74 5.93 -16.63
C HIS A 453 11.27 5.22 -17.86
N SER A 454 11.57 5.97 -18.93
CA SER A 454 11.99 5.40 -20.23
C SER A 454 11.01 4.35 -20.79
N GLY A 455 9.71 4.50 -20.52
CA GLY A 455 8.65 3.57 -20.93
C GLY A 455 8.42 2.38 -19.98
N GLU A 456 9.30 2.17 -19.02
CA GLU A 456 9.23 1.11 -18.02
C GLU A 456 8.39 1.55 -16.81
N LEU A 457 7.53 0.66 -16.30
CA LEU A 457 6.67 0.91 -15.15
C LEU A 457 7.34 0.46 -13.85
N PHE A 458 7.46 1.38 -12.89
CA PHE A 458 7.96 1.09 -11.55
C PHE A 458 6.84 1.27 -10.53
N ILE A 459 6.59 0.22 -9.74
CA ILE A 459 5.57 0.23 -8.68
C ILE A 459 6.23 0.68 -7.38
N THR A 460 5.71 1.74 -6.77
CA THR A 460 6.24 2.29 -5.52
C THR A 460 5.43 1.85 -4.31
N GLY A 461 4.13 1.58 -4.47
CA GLY A 461 3.29 1.09 -3.39
C GLY A 461 1.81 1.10 -3.70
N ARG A 462 0.98 1.15 -2.67
CA ARG A 462 -0.48 1.19 -2.80
C ARG A 462 -1.04 2.39 -2.06
N LEU A 463 -1.91 3.16 -2.72
CA LEU A 463 -2.44 4.42 -2.21
C LEU A 463 -3.09 4.26 -0.83
N LYS A 464 -3.86 3.19 -0.64
CA LYS A 464 -4.57 2.92 0.62
C LYS A 464 -3.70 2.36 1.75
N ASP A 465 -2.52 1.86 1.41
CA ASP A 465 -1.58 1.32 2.40
C ASP A 465 -0.51 2.36 2.77
N LEU A 466 -0.44 3.50 2.07
CA LEU A 466 0.56 4.53 2.29
C LEU A 466 0.51 5.07 3.72
N ILE A 467 1.64 5.00 4.43
CA ILE A 467 1.77 5.57 5.77
C ILE A 467 2.29 6.99 5.63
N VAL A 468 1.51 7.98 6.05
CA VAL A 468 1.92 9.39 6.00
C VAL A 468 2.15 9.87 7.43
N ILE A 469 3.41 10.10 7.79
CA ILE A 469 3.81 10.59 9.12
C ILE A 469 4.68 11.82 8.91
N ARG A 470 4.35 12.93 9.59
CA ARG A 470 5.08 14.21 9.48
C ARG A 470 5.18 14.74 8.03
N GLY A 471 4.14 14.52 7.23
CA GLY A 471 4.10 14.97 5.83
C GLY A 471 5.04 14.21 4.88
N ARG A 472 5.66 13.12 5.34
CA ARG A 472 6.49 12.24 4.51
C ARG A 472 5.75 10.93 4.24
N ASN A 473 5.87 10.44 3.01
CA ASN A 473 5.32 9.17 2.60
C ASN A 473 6.28 8.04 2.97
N HIS A 474 5.75 7.06 3.69
CA HIS A 474 6.44 5.84 4.06
C HIS A 474 5.68 4.64 3.48
N TYR A 475 6.38 3.88 2.65
CA TYR A 475 5.83 2.71 2.00
C TYR A 475 5.96 1.51 2.94
N PRO A 476 4.85 0.88 3.39
CA PRO A 476 4.90 -0.18 4.39
C PRO A 476 5.83 -1.34 4.03
N GLN A 477 5.85 -1.74 2.77
CA GLN A 477 6.67 -2.86 2.30
C GLN A 477 8.16 -2.63 2.50
N ASP A 478 8.62 -1.38 2.49
CA ASP A 478 10.02 -1.04 2.70
C ASP A 478 10.36 -1.14 4.18
N ILE A 479 9.50 -0.59 5.05
CA ILE A 479 9.62 -0.78 6.49
C ILE A 479 9.63 -2.27 6.82
N GLU A 480 8.67 -3.04 6.30
CA GLU A 480 8.60 -4.50 6.46
C GLU A 480 9.89 -5.21 6.05
N TRP A 481 10.50 -4.80 4.94
CA TRP A 481 11.77 -5.35 4.51
C TRP A 481 12.88 -5.09 5.53
N THR A 482 13.00 -3.87 6.04
CA THR A 482 13.95 -3.50 7.09
C THR A 482 13.71 -4.31 8.37
N LEU A 483 12.44 -4.48 8.76
CA LEU A 483 12.06 -5.29 9.94
C LEU A 483 12.56 -6.73 9.80
N GLU A 484 12.35 -7.37 8.66
CA GLU A 484 12.76 -8.76 8.42
C GLU A 484 14.27 -9.00 8.51
N GLN A 485 15.09 -7.96 8.28
CA GLN A 485 16.55 -8.02 8.41
C GLN A 485 17.06 -7.58 9.79
N SER A 486 16.21 -6.93 10.59
CA SER A 486 16.62 -6.32 11.87
C SER A 486 17.09 -7.35 12.90
N HIS A 487 16.57 -8.58 12.89
CA HIS A 487 16.97 -9.59 13.86
C HIS A 487 16.84 -11.05 13.35
N PRO A 488 17.80 -11.95 13.64
CA PRO A 488 17.77 -13.35 13.19
C PRO A 488 16.53 -14.15 13.64
N ALA A 489 15.89 -13.77 14.74
CA ALA A 489 14.69 -14.42 15.25
C ALA A 489 13.44 -14.18 14.39
N LEU A 490 13.44 -13.17 13.52
CA LEU A 490 12.28 -12.78 12.73
C LEU A 490 12.14 -13.60 11.45
N GLN A 491 10.90 -13.85 11.06
CA GLN A 491 10.52 -14.63 9.89
C GLN A 491 10.53 -13.75 8.64
N LYS A 492 11.19 -14.22 7.56
CA LYS A 492 11.14 -13.56 6.25
C LYS A 492 9.73 -13.62 5.66
N SER A 493 9.33 -12.56 4.96
CA SER A 493 7.98 -12.35 4.41
C SER A 493 6.89 -12.51 5.48
N GLY A 494 7.19 -12.03 6.69
CA GLY A 494 6.43 -12.28 7.92
C GLY A 494 6.07 -11.01 8.71
N SER A 495 6.20 -9.84 8.08
CA SER A 495 6.10 -8.54 8.73
C SER A 495 4.95 -7.72 8.15
N ALA A 496 4.31 -6.89 8.97
CA ALA A 496 3.30 -5.93 8.57
C ALA A 496 3.57 -4.57 9.23
N ALA A 497 3.72 -3.52 8.42
CA ALA A 497 3.75 -2.15 8.87
C ALA A 497 2.41 -1.47 8.53
N PHE A 498 1.87 -0.70 9.47
CA PHE A 498 0.64 0.07 9.28
C PHE A 498 0.60 1.23 10.25
N SER A 499 -0.23 2.23 9.97
CA SER A 499 -0.42 3.36 10.87
C SER A 499 -1.76 3.34 11.58
N ILE A 500 -1.80 3.95 12.75
CA ILE A 500 -3.00 4.19 13.53
C ILE A 500 -3.01 5.65 13.98
N GLU A 501 -4.19 6.17 14.21
CA GLU A 501 -4.37 7.48 14.82
C GLU A 501 -4.42 7.31 16.36
N VAL A 502 -3.50 7.97 17.07
CA VAL A 502 -3.49 8.06 18.53
C VAL A 502 -3.48 9.54 18.90
N ALA A 503 -4.50 9.98 19.65
CA ALA A 503 -4.67 11.39 20.05
C ALA A 503 -4.59 12.40 18.87
N GLY A 504 -5.15 12.05 17.71
CA GLY A 504 -5.13 12.91 16.52
C GLY A 504 -3.82 12.89 15.73
N VAL A 505 -2.86 12.02 16.09
CA VAL A 505 -1.57 11.90 15.42
C VAL A 505 -1.41 10.50 14.84
N GLU A 506 -1.04 10.42 13.57
CA GLU A 506 -0.67 9.17 12.90
C GLU A 506 0.64 8.60 13.49
N ARG A 507 0.60 7.33 13.87
CA ARG A 507 1.68 6.61 14.57
C ARG A 507 1.94 5.26 13.90
N LEU A 508 3.22 4.91 13.73
CA LEU A 508 3.64 3.66 13.11
C LEU A 508 3.48 2.47 14.07
N VAL A 509 2.82 1.41 13.62
CA VAL A 509 2.76 0.11 14.29
C VAL A 509 3.36 -0.95 13.39
N VAL A 510 4.12 -1.86 13.99
CA VAL A 510 4.73 -2.99 13.28
C VAL A 510 4.37 -4.31 13.95
N ALA A 511 4.14 -5.34 13.14
CA ALA A 511 3.85 -6.69 13.59
C ALA A 511 4.69 -7.71 12.83
N ASP A 512 5.47 -8.51 13.55
CA ASP A 512 6.49 -9.41 13.00
C ASP A 512 6.32 -10.84 13.50
N GLU A 513 6.26 -11.81 12.58
CA GLU A 513 6.28 -13.22 12.96
C GLU A 513 7.67 -13.67 13.45
N VAL A 514 7.70 -14.35 14.58
CA VAL A 514 8.92 -14.98 15.10
C VAL A 514 9.10 -16.36 14.48
N LYS A 515 10.34 -16.72 14.12
CA LYS A 515 10.69 -18.07 13.65
C LYS A 515 10.39 -19.12 14.71
N ARG A 516 9.87 -20.27 14.29
CA ARG A 516 9.53 -21.39 15.19
C ARG A 516 10.74 -21.86 16.02
N THR A 517 11.94 -21.82 15.45
CA THR A 517 13.19 -22.19 16.10
C THR A 517 13.59 -21.23 17.22
N SER A 518 13.20 -19.96 17.09
CA SER A 518 13.57 -18.89 18.02
C SER A 518 12.56 -18.73 19.16
N LEU A 519 11.32 -19.19 18.99
CA LEU A 519 10.24 -19.05 19.99
C LEU A 519 10.57 -19.57 21.40
N ARG A 520 11.43 -20.59 21.54
CA ARG A 520 11.75 -21.18 22.86
C ARG A 520 12.70 -20.32 23.71
N ASN A 521 13.62 -19.62 23.06
CA ASN A 521 14.68 -18.83 23.69
C ASN A 521 14.62 -17.38 23.17
N LEU A 522 13.41 -16.87 22.96
CA LEU A 522 13.21 -15.53 22.43
C LEU A 522 13.48 -14.50 23.53
N ASP A 523 14.51 -13.69 23.35
CA ASP A 523 14.65 -12.45 24.10
C ASP A 523 13.78 -11.38 23.43
N ILE A 524 12.66 -11.05 24.07
CA ILE A 524 11.65 -10.14 23.52
C ILE A 524 12.21 -8.71 23.45
N ASP A 525 12.94 -8.29 24.49
CA ASP A 525 13.44 -6.92 24.61
C ASP A 525 14.57 -6.67 23.60
N GLU A 526 15.48 -7.65 23.43
CA GLU A 526 16.53 -7.60 22.40
C GLU A 526 15.93 -7.42 21.00
N VAL A 527 14.92 -8.22 20.65
CA VAL A 527 14.29 -8.17 19.32
C VAL A 527 13.56 -6.85 19.10
N ILE A 528 12.79 -6.38 20.09
CA ILE A 528 12.05 -5.11 20.00
C ILE A 528 13.01 -3.94 19.85
N LYS A 529 14.13 -3.95 20.57
CA LYS A 529 15.19 -2.94 20.47
C LYS A 529 15.80 -2.93 19.08
N ALA A 530 16.15 -4.10 18.53
CA ALA A 530 16.69 -4.22 17.17
C ALA A 530 15.71 -3.70 16.11
N ILE A 531 14.41 -3.99 16.24
CA ILE A 531 13.36 -3.49 15.36
C ILE A 531 13.30 -1.96 15.40
N ARG A 532 13.16 -1.38 16.60
CA ARG A 532 13.08 0.08 16.78
C ARG A 532 14.31 0.77 16.21
N GLN A 533 15.48 0.15 16.40
CA GLN A 533 16.72 0.69 15.91
C GLN A 533 16.78 0.74 14.38
N ALA A 534 16.52 -0.39 13.74
CA ALA A 534 16.57 -0.48 12.28
C ALA A 534 15.58 0.49 11.61
N VAL A 535 14.40 0.69 12.20
CA VAL A 535 13.40 1.63 11.65
C VAL A 535 13.83 3.09 11.82
N VAL A 536 14.41 3.45 12.96
CA VAL A 536 14.87 4.83 13.21
C VAL A 536 16.07 5.18 12.33
N GLU A 537 17.04 4.27 12.20
CA GLU A 537 18.22 4.46 11.34
C GLU A 537 17.84 4.67 9.86
N GLU A 538 16.89 3.88 9.36
CA GLU A 538 16.55 3.86 7.93
C GLU A 538 15.45 4.88 7.54
N TYR A 539 14.51 5.15 8.44
CA TYR A 539 13.31 5.95 8.14
C TYR A 539 13.13 7.19 9.02
N GLU A 540 13.99 7.40 10.02
CA GLU A 540 13.86 8.48 11.01
C GLU A 540 12.49 8.48 11.71
N LEU A 541 11.89 7.29 11.87
CA LEU A 541 10.55 7.10 12.44
C LEU A 541 10.58 6.39 13.79
N GLN A 542 9.86 6.95 14.77
CA GLN A 542 9.56 6.25 16.00
C GLN A 542 8.45 5.20 15.78
N VAL A 543 8.75 3.95 16.10
CA VAL A 543 7.73 2.88 16.13
C VAL A 543 6.89 3.05 17.40
N TYR A 544 5.59 3.29 17.28
CA TYR A 544 4.70 3.42 18.44
C TYR A 544 4.46 2.07 19.12
N ALA A 545 4.16 1.03 18.34
CA ALA A 545 3.95 -0.32 18.85
C ALA A 545 4.70 -1.37 18.02
N VAL A 546 5.37 -2.29 18.72
CA VAL A 546 6.01 -3.49 18.15
C VAL A 546 5.26 -4.71 18.67
N LEU A 547 4.78 -5.57 17.76
CA LEU A 547 4.09 -6.81 18.07
C LEU A 547 4.88 -7.99 17.52
N LEU A 548 5.37 -8.87 18.40
CA LEU A 548 5.96 -10.14 18.00
C LEU A 548 4.86 -11.20 17.96
N LEU A 549 4.62 -11.78 16.80
CA LEU A 549 3.56 -12.75 16.55
C LEU A 549 4.09 -14.19 16.55
N LYS A 550 3.23 -15.12 16.97
CA LYS A 550 3.52 -16.56 16.86
C LYS A 550 3.73 -16.96 15.40
N THR A 551 4.64 -17.90 15.13
CA THR A 551 4.91 -18.39 13.77
C THR A 551 3.63 -18.88 13.06
N GLY A 552 3.38 -18.40 11.85
CA GLY A 552 2.26 -18.80 11.00
C GLY A 552 0.90 -18.21 11.40
N SER A 553 0.90 -17.13 12.20
CA SER A 553 -0.31 -16.47 12.70
C SER A 553 -0.56 -15.07 12.12
N ILE A 554 0.39 -14.48 11.38
CA ILE A 554 0.14 -13.19 10.73
C ILE A 554 -0.94 -13.33 9.65
N PRO A 555 -1.94 -12.44 9.61
CA PRO A 555 -2.97 -12.46 8.57
C PRO A 555 -2.37 -12.38 7.16
N LYS A 556 -2.61 -13.44 6.36
CA LYS A 556 -2.20 -13.53 4.95
C LYS A 556 -3.38 -13.90 4.07
N THR A 557 -3.38 -13.43 2.83
CA THR A 557 -4.32 -13.90 1.80
C THR A 557 -4.05 -15.37 1.47
N SER A 558 -4.98 -16.03 0.77
CA SER A 558 -4.76 -17.39 0.28
C SER A 558 -3.65 -17.51 -0.78
N SER A 559 -3.19 -16.38 -1.33
CA SER A 559 -2.00 -16.31 -2.21
C SER A 559 -0.71 -16.01 -1.45
N GLY A 560 -0.76 -15.83 -0.12
CA GLY A 560 0.41 -15.59 0.73
C GLY A 560 0.73 -14.11 1.03
N LYS A 561 -0.02 -13.15 0.49
CA LYS A 561 0.24 -11.70 0.69
C LYS A 561 -0.17 -11.26 2.10
N ILE A 562 0.62 -10.38 2.72
CA ILE A 562 0.31 -9.77 4.03
C ILE A 562 -0.98 -8.95 3.96
N GLN A 563 -1.86 -9.12 4.95
CA GLN A 563 -3.11 -8.34 5.09
C GLN A 563 -2.96 -7.24 6.15
N ARG A 564 -2.31 -6.13 5.80
CA ARG A 564 -2.03 -4.99 6.72
C ARG A 564 -3.26 -4.48 7.45
N TYR A 565 -4.38 -4.33 6.75
CA TYR A 565 -5.65 -3.91 7.38
C TYR A 565 -6.14 -4.92 8.42
N ALA A 566 -6.01 -6.23 8.16
CA ALA A 566 -6.36 -7.25 9.13
C ALA A 566 -5.41 -7.25 10.33
N CYS A 567 -4.11 -6.96 10.12
CA CYS A 567 -3.17 -6.70 11.20
C CYS A 567 -3.57 -5.46 12.02
N ARG A 568 -3.89 -4.34 11.37
CA ARG A 568 -4.37 -3.12 12.02
C ARG A 568 -5.64 -3.34 12.83
N ALA A 569 -6.65 -3.95 12.23
CA ALA A 569 -7.89 -4.30 12.91
C ALA A 569 -7.63 -5.25 14.09
N GLY A 570 -6.78 -6.26 13.88
CA GLY A 570 -6.35 -7.22 14.90
C GLY A 570 -5.60 -6.60 16.07
N PHE A 571 -4.80 -5.56 15.82
CA PHE A 571 -4.16 -4.77 16.85
C PHE A 571 -5.19 -3.98 17.66
N LEU A 572 -6.08 -3.24 16.97
CA LEU A 572 -7.09 -2.39 17.61
C LEU A 572 -8.11 -3.18 18.45
N ASN A 573 -8.41 -4.43 18.07
CA ASN A 573 -9.36 -5.29 18.77
C ASN A 573 -8.71 -6.38 19.66
N GLY A 574 -7.37 -6.45 19.70
CA GLY A 574 -6.63 -7.44 20.47
C GLY A 574 -6.72 -8.90 19.98
N SER A 575 -7.03 -9.15 18.71
CA SER A 575 -7.21 -10.51 18.18
C SER A 575 -5.94 -11.18 17.65
N LEU A 576 -4.79 -10.49 17.65
CA LEU A 576 -3.52 -11.03 17.15
C LEU A 576 -2.89 -12.03 18.13
N ASN A 577 -2.19 -13.05 17.62
CA ASN A 577 -1.52 -14.06 18.43
C ASN A 577 -0.12 -13.59 18.83
N ILE A 578 -0.08 -12.70 19.83
CA ILE A 578 1.12 -12.02 20.30
C ILE A 578 1.91 -12.92 21.25
N VAL A 579 3.22 -13.04 21.02
CA VAL A 579 4.19 -13.71 21.92
C VAL A 579 5.05 -12.70 22.71
N GLY A 580 5.10 -11.45 22.27
CA GLY A 580 5.75 -10.33 22.96
C GLY A 580 5.33 -9.01 22.32
N SER A 581 5.29 -7.92 23.08
CA SER A 581 4.92 -6.61 22.53
C SER A 581 5.48 -5.46 23.36
N SER A 582 5.69 -4.33 22.72
CA SER A 582 6.03 -3.06 23.37
C SER A 582 5.22 -1.95 22.72
N ILE A 583 4.41 -1.24 23.51
CA ILE A 583 3.62 -0.09 23.08
C ILE A 583 4.11 1.09 23.90
N LEU A 584 4.39 2.23 23.25
CA LEU A 584 4.78 3.45 23.95
C LEU A 584 3.53 4.04 24.65
N GLU A 585 3.63 4.31 25.95
CA GLU A 585 2.54 4.94 26.71
C GLU A 585 2.56 6.46 26.53
N GLU A 586 1.40 7.10 26.32
CA GLU A 586 1.33 8.56 26.28
C GLU A 586 1.55 9.22 27.65
N SER A 587 1.32 8.46 28.72
CA SER A 587 1.29 8.92 30.10
C SER A 587 2.40 8.29 30.94
N TYR A 588 3.66 8.43 30.54
CA TYR A 588 4.74 8.36 31.53
C TYR A 588 4.83 9.71 32.26
N THR A 589 3.83 10.00 33.10
CA THR A 589 4.03 10.92 34.22
C THR A 589 4.86 10.17 35.23
N SER A 590 6.19 10.26 35.17
CA SER A 590 7.00 9.86 36.31
C SER A 590 6.45 10.64 37.52
N GLY A 591 6.20 9.94 38.63
CA GLY A 591 5.55 10.48 39.82
C GLY A 591 6.38 11.53 40.59
N SER A 592 7.27 12.24 39.91
CA SER A 592 8.03 13.38 40.41
C SER A 592 8.47 14.19 39.20
N GLU A 593 8.23 15.50 39.20
CA GLU A 593 9.03 16.40 38.35
C GLU A 593 10.49 16.13 38.72
N VAL A 594 11.20 15.41 37.84
CA VAL A 594 12.64 15.28 37.97
C VAL A 594 13.19 16.64 37.57
N THR A 595 13.38 17.49 38.57
CA THR A 595 13.94 18.83 38.41
C THR A 595 15.34 18.79 39.01
N LEU A 596 16.36 18.92 38.17
CA LEU A 596 17.73 19.13 38.58
C LEU A 596 18.17 20.43 37.92
N THR A 597 18.44 21.44 38.72
CA THR A 597 18.92 22.73 38.24
C THR A 597 20.44 22.81 38.28
N ARG A 598 21.01 23.79 37.60
CA ARG A 598 22.44 24.14 37.71
C ARG A 598 22.88 24.36 39.17
N GLU A 599 22.03 24.98 39.99
CA GLU A 599 22.33 25.29 41.39
C GLU A 599 22.41 24.01 42.23
N ASP A 600 21.49 23.07 42.01
CA ASP A 600 21.48 21.76 42.68
C ASP A 600 22.76 20.96 42.37
N LEU A 601 23.21 20.98 41.12
CA LEU A 601 24.48 20.33 40.72
C LEU A 601 25.69 21.00 41.37
N ARG A 602 25.71 22.33 41.47
CA ARG A 602 26.82 23.07 42.09
C ARG A 602 26.89 22.83 43.61
N ALA A 603 25.76 22.60 44.26
CA ALA A 603 25.69 22.25 45.68
C ALA A 603 26.27 20.86 46.00
N LEU A 604 26.36 19.96 45.01
CA LEU A 604 26.95 18.63 45.17
C LEU A 604 28.48 18.67 45.09
N LYS A 605 29.13 17.68 45.73
CA LYS A 605 30.58 17.49 45.64
C LYS A 605 30.95 17.14 44.19
N PRO A 606 32.12 17.59 43.67
CA PRO A 606 32.53 17.32 42.29
C PRO A 606 32.45 15.84 41.87
N GLN A 607 32.74 14.92 42.81
CA GLN A 607 32.70 13.47 42.58
C GLN A 607 31.28 12.90 42.42
N GLU A 608 30.25 13.61 42.89
CA GLU A 608 28.85 13.18 42.90
C GLU A 608 28.04 13.80 41.74
N ARG A 609 28.55 14.88 41.13
CA ARG A 609 27.87 15.64 40.06
C ARG A 609 27.62 14.81 38.81
N HIS A 610 28.65 14.09 38.35
CA HIS A 610 28.58 13.28 37.13
C HIS A 610 27.50 12.21 37.24
N LEU A 611 27.55 11.41 38.30
CA LEU A 611 26.58 10.35 38.53
C LEU A 611 25.14 10.89 38.62
N LYS A 612 24.93 12.01 39.34
CA LYS A 612 23.61 12.61 39.51
C LYS A 612 23.06 13.16 38.19
N LEU A 613 23.91 13.79 37.38
CA LEU A 613 23.55 14.30 36.06
C LEU A 613 23.24 13.16 35.08
N THR A 614 24.02 12.08 35.08
CA THR A 614 23.76 10.89 34.27
C THR A 614 22.39 10.28 34.57
N PHE A 615 22.03 10.14 35.86
CA PHE A 615 20.68 9.68 36.24
C PHE A 615 19.58 10.66 35.80
N TYR A 616 19.82 11.96 35.94
CA TYR A 616 18.86 12.98 35.50
C TYR A 616 18.61 12.92 33.98
N LEU A 617 19.69 12.84 33.20
CA LEU A 617 19.61 12.76 31.74
C LEU A 617 18.94 11.45 31.29
N GLN A 618 19.12 10.35 32.02
CA GLN A 618 18.41 9.10 31.78
C GLN A 618 16.90 9.25 32.00
N GLU A 619 16.46 9.86 33.10
CA GLU A 619 15.05 10.14 33.36
C GLU A 619 14.44 11.09 32.32
N LEU A 620 15.19 12.14 31.94
CA LEU A 620 14.77 13.09 30.92
C LEU A 620 14.65 12.43 29.55
N LEU A 621 15.61 11.59 29.18
CA LEU A 621 15.57 10.82 27.94
C LEU A 621 14.42 9.81 27.93
N ALA A 622 14.21 9.09 29.04
CA ALA A 622 13.08 8.16 29.20
C ALA A 622 11.74 8.88 29.01
N LYS A 623 11.61 10.09 29.56
CA LYS A 623 10.42 10.94 29.39
C LYS A 623 10.20 11.34 27.92
N VAL A 624 11.24 11.77 27.22
CA VAL A 624 11.16 12.15 25.80
C VAL A 624 10.83 10.93 24.91
N LEU A 625 11.47 9.79 25.17
CA LEU A 625 11.23 8.53 24.45
C LEU A 625 9.91 7.86 24.83
N LYS A 626 9.27 8.29 25.92
CA LYS A 626 8.06 7.69 26.51
C LYS A 626 8.24 6.21 26.87
N VAL A 627 9.38 5.89 27.47
CA VAL A 627 9.74 4.55 27.97
C VAL A 627 10.06 4.62 29.46
N ALA A 628 10.07 3.48 30.17
CA ALA A 628 10.55 3.45 31.54
C ALA A 628 12.05 3.83 31.61
N PRO A 629 12.57 4.37 32.72
CA PRO A 629 14.00 4.74 32.87
C PRO A 629 14.95 3.55 33.05
N SER A 630 14.49 2.50 33.74
CA SER A 630 15.28 1.31 34.08
C SER A 630 15.87 0.46 32.93
N PRO A 631 15.35 0.46 31.68
CA PRO A 631 15.93 -0.28 30.56
C PRO A 631 16.99 0.52 29.76
N LEU A 632 17.28 1.79 30.09
CA LEU A 632 18.22 2.62 29.32
C LEU A 632 19.66 2.45 29.82
N ASP A 633 20.55 1.96 28.97
CA ASP A 633 21.98 1.80 29.26
C ASP A 633 22.75 3.11 29.03
N PHE A 634 23.41 3.63 30.06
CA PHE A 634 24.17 4.89 30.01
C PHE A 634 25.31 4.92 29.00
N GLN A 635 25.84 3.75 28.62
CA GLN A 635 26.93 3.64 27.66
C GLN A 635 26.47 3.48 26.21
N GLN A 636 25.19 3.17 26.02
CA GLN A 636 24.64 2.97 24.70
C GLN A 636 24.45 4.33 23.97
N PRO A 637 24.77 4.42 22.67
CA PRO A 637 24.54 5.65 21.90
C PRO A 637 23.07 6.08 21.89
N LEU A 638 22.81 7.38 22.00
CA LEU A 638 21.46 7.97 22.05
C LEU A 638 20.64 7.67 20.80
N SER A 639 21.27 7.73 19.62
CA SER A 639 20.66 7.34 18.35
C SER A 639 20.21 5.87 18.34
N THR A 640 20.79 5.05 19.21
CA THR A 640 20.46 3.63 19.30
C THR A 640 19.29 3.28 20.23
N MET A 641 18.70 4.30 20.84
CA MET A 641 17.57 4.18 21.77
C MET A 641 16.24 4.63 21.14
N GLY A 642 16.25 4.86 19.83
CA GLY A 642 15.08 5.32 19.08
C GLY A 642 14.78 6.81 19.20
N LEU A 643 15.82 7.62 19.46
CA LEU A 643 15.75 9.08 19.48
C LEU A 643 15.66 9.62 18.04
N ASP A 644 14.63 10.41 17.75
CA ASP A 644 14.49 11.11 16.46
C ASP A 644 14.90 12.60 16.52
N SER A 645 14.92 13.27 15.38
CA SER A 645 15.30 14.67 15.22
C SER A 645 14.50 15.65 16.09
N LEU A 646 13.20 15.42 16.27
CA LEU A 646 12.34 16.29 17.08
C LEU A 646 12.62 16.09 18.57
N MET A 647 12.73 14.82 18.99
CA MET A 647 13.06 14.43 20.36
C MET A 647 14.43 14.93 20.79
N ALA A 648 15.41 14.90 19.89
CA ALA A 648 16.74 15.45 20.15
C ALA A 648 16.70 16.96 20.41
N ILE A 649 15.86 17.71 19.67
CA ILE A 649 15.67 19.15 19.89
C ILE A 649 14.98 19.41 21.23
N GLU A 650 13.94 18.64 21.57
CA GLU A 650 13.25 18.74 22.86
C GLU A 650 14.20 18.46 24.04
N LEU A 651 14.99 17.39 23.94
CA LEU A 651 16.00 17.01 24.92
C LEU A 651 17.08 18.09 25.06
N LYS A 652 17.59 18.60 23.93
CA LYS A 652 18.56 19.70 23.90
C LYS A 652 18.01 20.93 24.63
N ASN A 653 16.82 21.40 24.27
CA ASN A 653 16.22 22.59 24.86
C ASN A 653 16.03 22.42 26.37
N ALA A 654 15.61 21.24 26.84
CA ALA A 654 15.47 20.96 28.27
C ALA A 654 16.82 21.02 29.01
N ILE A 655 17.88 20.46 28.44
CA ILE A 655 19.23 20.47 29.04
C ILE A 655 19.80 21.90 29.07
N GLU A 656 19.72 22.62 27.95
CA GLU A 656 20.23 23.99 27.85
C GLU A 656 19.49 24.93 28.81
N THR A 657 18.17 24.80 28.93
CA THR A 657 17.35 25.59 29.85
C THR A 657 17.71 25.32 31.32
N ASN A 658 17.86 24.05 31.70
CA ASN A 658 18.07 23.69 33.11
C ASN A 658 19.50 23.93 33.62
N PHE A 659 20.48 23.92 32.71
CA PHE A 659 21.90 24.02 33.07
C PHE A 659 22.60 25.27 32.50
N GLY A 660 21.97 26.04 31.62
CA GLY A 660 22.55 27.25 31.03
C GLY A 660 23.79 26.96 30.18
N VAL A 661 23.76 25.84 29.45
CA VAL A 661 24.81 25.37 28.53
C VAL A 661 24.36 25.53 27.08
N VAL A 662 25.29 25.43 26.12
CA VAL A 662 24.97 25.40 24.69
C VAL A 662 25.54 24.12 24.10
N LEU A 663 24.67 23.24 23.61
CA LEU A 663 25.07 21.95 23.06
C LEU A 663 24.87 21.95 21.54
N PRO A 664 25.85 21.54 20.73
CA PRO A 664 25.61 21.35 19.31
C PRO A 664 24.67 20.16 19.10
N ILE A 665 23.75 20.26 18.14
CA ILE A 665 22.77 19.18 17.88
C ILE A 665 23.46 17.86 17.49
N THR A 666 24.68 17.93 16.95
CA THR A 666 25.53 16.78 16.63
C THR A 666 25.85 15.92 17.86
N SER A 667 25.86 16.50 19.07
CA SER A 667 26.07 15.76 20.32
C SER A 667 24.96 14.75 20.62
N PHE A 668 23.85 14.76 19.88
CA PHE A 668 22.74 13.81 20.04
C PHE A 668 22.72 12.71 18.96
N PHE A 669 23.50 12.85 17.88
CA PHE A 669 23.50 11.93 16.73
C PHE A 669 24.85 11.25 16.46
N ALA A 670 25.97 11.85 16.85
CA ALA A 670 27.33 11.38 16.53
C ALA A 670 27.82 10.20 17.39
N GLY A 671 26.94 9.28 17.77
CA GLY A 671 27.27 8.12 18.61
C GLY A 671 27.44 8.44 20.10
N SER A 672 27.12 9.68 20.51
CA SER A 672 27.19 10.11 21.91
C SER A 672 26.24 9.31 22.80
N ASN A 673 26.67 9.01 24.01
CA ASN A 673 25.84 8.37 25.05
C ASN A 673 25.55 9.34 26.21
N ILE A 674 24.72 8.89 27.17
CA ILE A 674 24.30 9.73 28.31
C ILE A 674 25.51 10.18 29.15
N ASP A 675 26.50 9.30 29.33
CA ASP A 675 27.71 9.59 30.10
C ASP A 675 28.58 10.69 29.46
N GLN A 676 28.73 10.64 28.14
CA GLN A 676 29.43 11.65 27.36
C GLN A 676 28.67 12.99 27.36
N LEU A 677 27.34 12.96 27.24
CA LEU A 677 26.51 14.15 27.32
C LEU A 677 26.61 14.81 28.71
N ALA A 678 26.60 14.01 29.78
CA ALA A 678 26.82 14.50 31.14
C ALA A 678 28.20 15.17 31.29
N SER A 679 29.24 14.58 30.69
CA SER A 679 30.60 15.14 30.69
C SER A 679 30.66 16.48 29.96
N GLU A 680 29.99 16.60 28.82
CA GLU A 680 29.96 17.82 28.00
C GLU A 680 29.26 18.97 28.72
N VAL A 681 28.14 18.69 29.38
CA VAL A 681 27.41 19.66 30.23
C VAL A 681 28.29 20.13 31.40
N LEU A 682 29.00 19.21 32.08
CA LEU A 682 29.88 19.57 33.20
C LEU A 682 31.15 20.33 32.77
N ALA A 683 31.66 20.05 31.57
CA ALA A 683 32.81 20.76 31.01
C ALA A 683 32.49 22.24 30.77
N GLN A 684 31.28 22.57 30.35
CA GLN A 684 30.85 23.97 30.17
C GLN A 684 30.54 24.68 31.51
N ASP A 685 30.28 23.95 32.59
CA ASP A 685 30.12 24.55 33.93
C ASP A 685 31.47 24.87 34.61
N THR A 686 32.57 24.26 34.17
CA THR A 686 33.93 24.49 34.71
C THR A 686 34.72 25.58 33.96
N VAL A 687 34.32 25.90 32.73
CA VAL A 687 34.90 27.00 31.95
C VAL A 687 34.08 28.27 32.22
N SER A 688 34.55 29.11 33.14
CA SER A 688 34.06 30.47 33.31
C SER A 688 34.43 31.33 32.11
N THR A 689 33.72 31.19 30.97
CA THR A 689 33.73 32.20 29.90
C THR A 689 32.52 32.04 28.99
N PHE A 690 31.70 33.11 28.92
CA PHE A 690 30.67 33.40 27.90
C PHE A 690 29.26 32.81 27.98
N ALA A 691 28.74 32.45 29.16
CA ALA A 691 27.28 32.45 29.34
C ALA A 691 26.85 33.83 29.90
N GLN A 692 26.85 34.84 29.03
CA GLN A 692 25.99 36.00 29.25
C GLN A 692 24.57 35.45 29.16
N GLU A 693 23.93 35.36 30.32
CA GLU A 693 22.50 35.31 30.49
C GLU A 693 21.74 35.93 29.30
N MET A 694 21.14 35.09 28.47
CA MET A 694 19.87 35.42 27.82
C MET A 694 18.74 35.18 28.85
N THR A 695 18.84 35.80 30.02
CA THR A 695 17.61 36.22 30.67
C THR A 695 17.01 37.28 29.75
N LEU A 696 15.75 37.13 29.36
CA LEU A 696 14.96 38.24 28.83
C LEU A 696 15.03 39.35 29.88
N ALA A 697 15.96 40.29 29.70
CA ALA A 697 16.12 41.43 30.57
C ALA A 697 14.78 42.18 30.59
N PRO A 698 14.33 42.67 31.77
CA PRO A 698 13.19 43.56 31.79
C PRO A 698 13.53 44.76 30.91
N ALA A 699 12.63 45.07 29.98
CA ALA A 699 12.75 46.15 29.02
C ALA A 699 13.21 47.44 29.70
N SER A 700 14.46 47.83 29.46
CA SER A 700 14.90 49.19 29.67
C SER A 700 15.80 49.63 28.51
N GLU A 701 15.40 50.75 27.93
CA GLU A 701 16.10 51.59 26.96
C GLU A 701 15.97 51.18 25.48
N ALA A 702 14.75 51.38 24.96
CA ALA A 702 14.28 51.97 23.68
C ALA A 702 15.06 51.79 22.34
N VAL A 703 16.33 51.40 22.34
CA VAL A 703 17.15 51.21 21.14
C VAL A 703 17.29 49.72 20.78
N ALA A 704 17.18 48.81 21.76
CA ALA A 704 17.23 47.36 21.52
C ALA A 704 15.88 46.77 21.08
N GLU A 705 14.75 47.34 21.52
CA GLU A 705 13.38 46.83 21.26
C GLU A 705 12.98 46.80 19.78
N ASN A 706 13.59 47.64 18.95
CA ASN A 706 13.21 47.78 17.54
C ASN A 706 14.19 47.08 16.59
N SER A 707 15.19 46.34 17.08
CA SER A 707 16.14 45.63 16.21
C SER A 707 15.53 44.35 15.63
N LEU A 708 15.76 44.09 14.34
CA LEU A 708 15.34 42.83 13.70
C LEU A 708 16.29 41.69 14.11
N SER A 709 15.74 40.50 14.30
CA SER A 709 16.55 39.27 14.38
C SER A 709 17.30 39.02 13.06
N HIS A 710 18.37 38.23 13.08
CA HIS A 710 19.13 37.90 11.86
C HIS A 710 18.24 37.29 10.76
N GLY A 711 17.26 36.46 11.15
CA GLY A 711 16.29 35.90 10.20
C GLY A 711 15.35 36.97 9.62
N GLN A 712 14.85 37.89 10.45
CA GLN A 712 14.04 39.02 9.99
C GLN A 712 14.85 39.95 9.07
N GLN A 713 16.12 40.23 9.37
CA GLN A 713 17.00 41.05 8.54
C GLN A 713 17.19 40.42 7.15
N ALA A 714 17.44 39.11 7.08
CA ALA A 714 17.59 38.39 5.82
C ALA A 714 16.31 38.46 4.97
N LEU A 715 15.15 38.21 5.58
CA LEU A 715 13.85 38.29 4.89
C LEU A 715 13.50 39.71 4.46
N TYR A 716 13.78 40.71 5.28
CA TYR A 716 13.55 42.12 4.94
C TYR A 716 14.46 42.57 3.79
N PHE A 717 15.73 42.16 3.78
CA PHE A 717 16.65 42.41 2.67
C PHE A 717 16.17 41.76 1.36
N LEU A 718 15.72 40.50 1.42
CA LEU A 718 15.17 39.80 0.25
C LEU A 718 13.90 40.48 -0.29
N HIS A 719 13.03 40.95 0.61
CA HIS A 719 11.86 41.73 0.24
C HIS A 719 12.23 43.06 -0.43
N GLN A 720 13.26 43.77 0.05
CA GLN A 720 13.73 45.00 -0.61
C GLN A 720 14.29 44.75 -2.02
N LEU A 721 14.86 43.58 -2.29
CA LEU A 721 15.33 43.21 -3.63
C LEU A 721 14.17 42.94 -4.60
N THR A 722 13.10 42.30 -4.12
CA THR A 722 11.91 42.01 -4.93
C THR A 722 10.60 42.23 -4.14
N PRO A 723 10.15 43.51 -4.00
CA PRO A 723 9.00 43.85 -3.14
C PRO A 723 7.69 43.18 -3.53
N GLU A 724 7.51 42.92 -4.83
CA GLU A 724 6.31 42.29 -5.38
C GLU A 724 6.34 40.75 -5.34
N SER A 725 7.38 40.15 -4.76
CA SER A 725 7.54 38.68 -4.74
C SER A 725 6.70 38.04 -3.64
N PRO A 726 5.81 37.09 -3.97
CA PRO A 726 5.08 36.30 -2.98
C PRO A 726 5.86 35.05 -2.53
N ALA A 727 7.11 34.85 -2.97
CA ALA A 727 7.85 33.60 -2.81
C ALA A 727 7.99 33.11 -1.36
N TYR A 728 7.81 34.01 -0.38
CA TYR A 728 7.89 33.70 1.04
C TYR A 728 6.56 33.82 1.79
N ASN A 729 5.44 34.08 1.11
CA ASN A 729 4.12 34.06 1.74
C ASN A 729 3.86 32.68 2.37
N ILE A 730 3.41 32.66 3.63
CA ILE A 730 2.95 31.45 4.30
C ILE A 730 1.43 31.41 4.15
N VAL A 731 0.91 30.42 3.44
CA VAL A 731 -0.53 30.31 3.14
C VAL A 731 -1.08 29.02 3.73
N ALA A 732 -2.16 29.15 4.50
CA ALA A 732 -2.95 28.03 5.00
C ALA A 732 -4.38 28.17 4.50
N ALA A 733 -4.92 27.11 3.89
CA ALA A 733 -6.29 27.07 3.42
C ALA A 733 -7.07 25.97 4.15
N ALA A 734 -8.30 26.28 4.58
CA ALA A 734 -9.19 25.32 5.23
C ALA A 734 -10.57 25.32 4.57
N HIS A 735 -11.12 24.13 4.36
CA HIS A 735 -12.50 23.95 3.90
C HIS A 735 -13.40 23.64 5.09
N LEU A 736 -14.36 24.52 5.36
CA LEU A 736 -15.28 24.44 6.49
C LEU A 736 -16.68 24.02 5.98
N GLN A 737 -17.22 22.96 6.55
CA GLN A 737 -18.56 22.47 6.28
C GLN A 737 -19.47 22.68 7.49
N GLY A 738 -20.53 23.47 7.34
CA GLY A 738 -21.52 23.71 8.40
C GLY A 738 -21.91 25.18 8.56
N GLU A 739 -22.76 25.47 9.55
CA GLU A 739 -23.10 26.85 9.90
C GLU A 739 -21.88 27.53 10.53
N LEU A 740 -21.45 28.65 9.94
CA LEU A 740 -20.31 29.44 10.39
C LEU A 740 -20.78 30.81 10.85
N ASP A 741 -20.48 31.16 12.10
CA ASP A 741 -20.64 32.52 12.60
C ASP A 741 -19.44 33.37 12.17
N ILE A 742 -19.65 34.16 11.10
CA ILE A 742 -18.61 35.00 10.50
C ILE A 742 -18.15 36.10 11.46
N ALA A 743 -19.05 36.64 12.28
CA ALA A 743 -18.70 37.68 13.24
C ALA A 743 -17.82 37.11 14.37
N ALA A 744 -18.16 35.93 14.89
CA ALA A 744 -17.33 35.23 15.86
C ALA A 744 -15.95 34.88 15.30
N LEU A 745 -15.88 34.42 14.04
CA LEU A 745 -14.61 34.09 13.38
C LEU A 745 -13.72 35.33 13.21
N ARG A 746 -14.28 36.46 12.73
CA ARG A 746 -13.54 37.72 12.62
C ARG A 746 -13.02 38.20 13.98
N ASN A 747 -13.85 38.12 15.02
CA ASN A 747 -13.45 38.50 16.38
C ASN A 747 -12.34 37.60 16.93
N ALA A 748 -12.38 36.29 16.65
CA ALA A 748 -11.32 35.38 17.05
C ALA A 748 -9.96 35.75 16.42
N PHE A 749 -9.93 36.07 15.12
CA PHE A 749 -8.71 36.55 14.47
C PHE A 749 -8.26 37.92 14.98
N GLN A 750 -9.18 38.84 15.28
CA GLN A 750 -8.85 40.12 15.90
C GLN A 750 -8.19 39.90 17.27
N SER A 751 -8.73 39.00 18.10
CA SER A 751 -8.11 38.64 19.39
C SER A 751 -6.72 38.01 19.24
N LEU A 752 -6.47 37.27 18.17
CA LEU A 752 -5.13 36.74 17.87
C LEU A 752 -4.15 37.88 17.52
N VAL A 753 -4.56 38.84 16.68
CA VAL A 753 -3.74 40.00 16.34
C VAL A 753 -3.41 40.81 17.60
N GLU A 754 -4.39 41.04 18.48
CA GLU A 754 -4.19 41.76 19.75
C GLU A 754 -3.28 41.00 20.73
N ARG A 755 -3.40 39.68 20.79
CA ARG A 755 -2.62 38.82 21.70
C ARG A 755 -1.15 38.71 21.30
N HIS A 756 -0.85 38.71 19.99
CA HIS A 756 0.48 38.38 19.47
C HIS A 756 1.14 39.60 18.80
N PRO A 757 2.15 40.24 19.44
CA PRO A 757 2.86 41.40 18.88
C PRO A 757 3.32 41.23 17.43
N ALA A 758 3.84 40.05 17.07
CA ALA A 758 4.34 39.76 15.73
C ALA A 758 3.30 39.88 14.60
N LEU A 759 2.00 39.73 14.90
CA LEU A 759 0.91 39.88 13.92
C LEU A 759 0.52 41.35 13.68
N ARG A 760 1.05 42.25 14.51
CA ARG A 760 0.84 43.69 14.47
C ARG A 760 2.18 44.44 14.48
N THR A 761 3.19 43.83 13.88
CA THR A 761 4.51 44.42 13.64
C THR A 761 4.64 44.80 12.17
N THR A 762 5.16 45.99 11.88
CA THR A 762 5.67 46.39 10.56
C THR A 762 7.18 46.59 10.62
N PHE A 763 7.83 46.67 9.46
CA PHE A 763 9.27 46.81 9.34
C PHE A 763 9.59 48.04 8.51
N THR A 764 10.33 48.99 9.07
CA THR A 764 10.70 50.25 8.41
C THR A 764 12.21 50.46 8.44
N ASN A 765 12.71 51.41 7.67
CA ASN A 765 14.13 51.76 7.65
C ASN A 765 14.35 53.11 8.35
N LEU A 766 15.06 53.11 9.47
CA LEU A 766 15.41 54.31 10.24
C LEU A 766 16.94 54.51 10.16
N SER A 767 17.35 55.60 9.52
CA SER A 767 18.77 55.98 9.37
C SER A 767 19.67 54.90 8.74
N GLY A 768 19.12 54.10 7.81
CA GLY A 768 19.88 53.06 7.10
C GLY A 768 19.95 51.71 7.83
N GLN A 769 19.25 51.57 8.95
CA GLN A 769 19.10 50.30 9.68
C GLN A 769 17.63 49.86 9.64
N PRO A 770 17.34 48.59 9.29
CA PRO A 770 15.99 48.07 9.37
C PRO A 770 15.59 47.94 10.84
N VAL A 771 14.38 48.40 11.16
CA VAL A 771 13.79 48.33 12.48
C VAL A 771 12.37 47.78 12.42
N GLN A 772 11.93 47.15 13.50
CA GLN A 772 10.56 46.67 13.68
C GLN A 772 9.76 47.68 14.49
N GLU A 773 8.51 47.90 14.12
CA GLU A 773 7.56 48.77 14.82
C GLU A 773 6.35 47.93 15.23
N ILE A 774 6.14 47.80 16.54
CA ILE A 774 5.02 47.03 17.11
C ILE A 774 3.87 48.00 17.38
N HIS A 775 2.76 47.81 16.67
CA HIS A 775 1.57 48.67 16.80
C HIS A 775 0.76 48.31 18.04
N GLU A 776 0.35 49.30 18.84
CA GLU A 776 -0.54 49.09 20.00
C GLU A 776 -1.92 48.53 19.63
N HIS A 777 -2.38 48.81 18.41
CA HIS A 777 -3.58 48.21 17.86
C HIS A 777 -3.46 48.16 16.34
N LEU A 778 -3.83 47.03 15.75
CA LEU A 778 -3.92 46.85 14.30
C LEU A 778 -5.18 46.06 14.00
N GLU A 779 -6.04 46.58 13.12
CA GLU A 779 -7.24 45.86 12.70
C GLU A 779 -6.87 44.68 11.78
N ILE A 780 -7.52 43.55 11.99
CA ILE A 780 -7.39 42.39 11.11
C ILE A 780 -7.87 42.72 9.69
N CYS A 781 -7.05 42.40 8.69
CA CYS A 781 -7.50 42.36 7.30
C CYS A 781 -8.32 41.08 7.08
N PHE A 782 -9.65 41.22 7.22
CA PHE A 782 -10.62 40.13 7.04
C PHE A 782 -11.55 40.46 5.87
N GLU A 783 -11.38 39.76 4.76
CA GLU A 783 -12.22 39.88 3.56
C GLU A 783 -13.25 38.74 3.54
N HIS A 784 -14.51 39.05 3.27
CA HIS A 784 -15.58 38.05 3.14
C HIS A 784 -16.26 38.20 1.78
N GLU A 785 -16.22 37.13 0.98
CA GLU A 785 -16.79 37.08 -0.36
C GLU A 785 -17.86 35.98 -0.45
N ASN A 786 -18.99 36.29 -1.10
CA ASN A 786 -20.01 35.30 -1.45
C ASN A 786 -19.75 34.79 -2.86
N VAL A 787 -19.35 33.52 -2.97
CA VAL A 787 -18.91 32.88 -4.21
C VAL A 787 -19.95 31.91 -4.77
N SER A 788 -21.21 32.04 -4.33
CA SER A 788 -22.29 31.13 -4.74
C SER A 788 -22.58 31.15 -6.24
N THR A 789 -22.25 32.25 -6.92
CA THR A 789 -22.42 32.42 -8.37
C THR A 789 -21.15 32.11 -9.17
N TRP A 790 -20.03 31.81 -8.52
CA TRP A 790 -18.76 31.57 -9.18
C TRP A 790 -18.64 30.12 -9.64
N SER A 791 -17.93 29.90 -10.75
CA SER A 791 -17.51 28.55 -11.15
C SER A 791 -16.35 28.07 -10.25
N GLU A 792 -16.16 26.75 -10.14
CA GLU A 792 -15.02 26.17 -9.41
C GLU A 792 -13.67 26.68 -9.94
N ALA A 793 -13.52 26.77 -11.27
CA ALA A 793 -12.30 27.27 -11.90
C ALA A 793 -12.01 28.74 -11.51
N PHE A 794 -13.04 29.59 -11.43
CA PHE A 794 -12.86 30.97 -11.02
C PHE A 794 -12.53 31.09 -9.53
N LEU A 795 -13.17 30.28 -8.68
CA LEU A 795 -12.86 30.21 -7.25
C LEU A 795 -11.41 29.77 -7.01
N ASN A 796 -10.95 28.72 -7.69
CA ASN A 796 -9.58 28.24 -7.57
C ASN A 796 -8.58 29.30 -8.03
N ASN A 797 -8.83 29.98 -9.15
CA ASN A 797 -7.98 31.08 -9.60
C ASN A 797 -7.93 32.22 -8.57
N ARG A 798 -9.08 32.62 -8.00
CA ARG A 798 -9.13 33.64 -6.95
C ARG A 798 -8.37 33.23 -5.69
N LEU A 799 -8.45 31.95 -5.28
CA LEU A 799 -7.70 31.42 -4.14
C LEU A 799 -6.18 31.46 -4.40
N VAL A 800 -5.75 31.11 -5.61
CA VAL A 800 -4.34 31.21 -6.03
C VAL A 800 -3.88 32.67 -6.08
N GLU A 801 -4.70 33.58 -6.61
CA GLU A 801 -4.41 35.02 -6.63
C GLU A 801 -4.23 35.57 -5.21
N GLU A 802 -5.11 35.19 -4.26
CA GLU A 802 -4.96 35.61 -2.86
C GLU A 802 -3.67 35.07 -2.23
N ALA A 803 -3.33 33.80 -2.46
CA ALA A 803 -2.09 33.19 -1.97
C ALA A 803 -0.84 33.91 -2.49
N HIS A 804 -0.86 34.37 -3.75
CA HIS A 804 0.26 35.04 -4.42
C HIS A 804 0.23 36.57 -4.33
N ARG A 805 -0.74 37.15 -3.63
CA ARG A 805 -0.80 38.61 -3.46
C ARG A 805 0.34 39.02 -2.50
N PRO A 806 1.28 39.90 -2.89
CA PRO A 806 2.42 40.26 -2.04
C PRO A 806 2.00 41.08 -0.82
N PHE A 807 2.84 41.08 0.23
CA PHE A 807 2.68 41.94 1.40
C PHE A 807 3.58 43.18 1.29
N ASN A 808 3.12 44.30 1.82
CA ASN A 808 3.96 45.47 2.06
C ASN A 808 4.44 45.44 3.52
N LEU A 809 5.73 45.17 3.73
CA LEU A 809 6.31 45.03 5.07
C LEU A 809 6.32 46.35 5.88
N GLU A 810 6.31 47.50 5.21
CA GLU A 810 6.33 48.82 5.84
C GLU A 810 4.94 49.28 6.31
N GLN A 811 3.89 48.89 5.58
CA GLN A 811 2.52 49.35 5.85
C GLN A 811 1.67 48.34 6.63
N GLY A 812 1.92 47.03 6.46
CA GLY A 812 1.07 45.99 7.03
C GLY A 812 -0.40 46.07 6.56
N PRO A 813 -1.33 45.32 7.21
CA PRO A 813 -1.08 44.23 8.16
C PRO A 813 -0.41 43.02 7.48
N LEU A 814 0.42 42.31 8.24
CA LEU A 814 1.19 41.15 7.75
C LEU A 814 0.46 39.80 7.90
N LEU A 815 -0.85 39.88 8.16
CA LEU A 815 -1.81 38.79 8.19
C LEU A 815 -3.04 39.22 7.38
N ARG A 816 -3.48 38.35 6.47
CA ARG A 816 -4.74 38.49 5.73
C ARG A 816 -5.57 37.23 5.87
N VAL A 817 -6.87 37.41 6.05
CA VAL A 817 -7.85 36.34 6.15
C VAL A 817 -8.94 36.59 5.12
N SER A 818 -9.08 35.67 4.17
CA SER A 818 -10.08 35.75 3.09
C SER A 818 -11.04 34.58 3.22
N LEU A 819 -12.31 34.87 3.49
CA LEU A 819 -13.38 33.89 3.65
C LEU A 819 -14.29 33.90 2.41
N PHE A 820 -14.36 32.78 1.70
CA PHE A 820 -15.25 32.58 0.56
C PHE A 820 -16.41 31.69 0.96
N THR A 821 -17.65 32.11 0.72
CA THR A 821 -18.86 31.38 1.15
C THR A 821 -19.76 31.00 -0.02
N ARG A 822 -20.17 29.72 -0.10
CA ARG A 822 -21.13 29.20 -1.09
C ARG A 822 -22.34 28.58 -0.41
N TRP A 823 -23.53 28.96 -0.89
CA TRP A 823 -24.80 28.38 -0.46
C TRP A 823 -25.22 27.24 -1.40
N SER A 824 -25.44 26.03 -0.88
CA SER A 824 -26.15 24.99 -1.64
C SER A 824 -27.67 25.13 -1.43
N GLN A 825 -28.44 25.24 -2.52
CA GLN A 825 -29.90 25.09 -2.43
C GLN A 825 -30.23 23.60 -2.37
N GLY A 826 -30.78 23.14 -1.24
CA GLY A 826 -31.25 21.76 -1.10
C GLY A 826 -32.38 21.42 -2.07
N GLU A 827 -32.33 20.22 -2.66
CA GLU A 827 -33.40 19.72 -3.53
C GLU A 827 -34.76 19.61 -2.81
N PRO A 828 -35.89 19.85 -3.51
CA PRO A 828 -37.21 19.75 -2.92
C PRO A 828 -37.61 18.28 -2.67
N LEU A 829 -37.81 17.91 -1.40
CA LEU A 829 -38.43 16.64 -1.00
C LEU A 829 -39.85 16.52 -1.59
N LYS A 830 -40.07 15.60 -2.52
CA LYS A 830 -41.40 15.21 -3.01
C LYS A 830 -42.06 14.24 -2.02
N GLY A 831 -42.94 14.74 -1.15
CA GLY A 831 -43.84 13.92 -0.32
C GLY A 831 -45.31 14.25 -0.56
N ARG A 832 -46.15 13.24 -0.82
CA ARG A 832 -47.63 13.37 -0.90
C ARG A 832 -48.24 13.11 0.49
N SER A 833 -49.16 13.98 0.93
CA SER A 833 -50.04 13.71 2.08
C SER A 833 -51.40 13.15 1.64
N PRO A 834 -52.18 12.48 2.53
CA PRO A 834 -53.39 11.74 2.18
C PRO A 834 -54.61 12.59 1.75
N LYS A 835 -54.48 13.92 1.58
CA LYS A 835 -55.59 14.82 1.24
C LYS A 835 -55.30 15.77 0.06
N GLY A 836 -54.47 15.35 -0.90
CA GLY A 836 -54.47 15.94 -2.25
C GLY A 836 -54.01 17.40 -2.40
N ARG A 837 -53.45 18.05 -1.36
CA ARG A 837 -52.82 19.38 -1.48
C ARG A 837 -51.29 19.25 -1.47
N ARG A 838 -50.63 19.80 -2.50
CA ARG A 838 -49.17 20.01 -2.53
C ARG A 838 -48.82 21.07 -1.49
N LEU A 839 -48.33 20.66 -0.32
CA LEU A 839 -47.63 21.55 0.62
C LEU A 839 -46.16 21.58 0.22
N LYS A 840 -45.68 22.73 -0.28
CA LYS A 840 -44.24 23.04 -0.34
C LYS A 840 -43.81 23.46 1.07
N ALA A 841 -43.37 22.51 1.88
CA ALA A 841 -42.68 22.82 3.12
C ALA A 841 -41.17 22.89 2.82
N TYR A 842 -40.62 24.09 2.76
CA TYR A 842 -39.17 24.30 2.72
C TYR A 842 -38.65 24.18 4.15
N ARG A 843 -37.95 23.07 4.47
CA ARG A 843 -37.06 23.05 5.63
C ARG A 843 -35.72 23.60 5.13
N HIS A 844 -35.43 24.86 5.42
CA HIS A 844 -34.11 25.44 5.18
C HIS A 844 -33.10 24.72 6.08
N LYS A 845 -32.41 23.72 5.55
CA LYS A 845 -31.07 23.34 6.01
C LYS A 845 -30.12 23.81 4.91
N ASN A 846 -29.65 25.04 5.06
CA ASN A 846 -28.64 25.59 4.16
C ASN A 846 -27.29 25.01 4.59
N THR A 847 -26.66 24.16 3.77
CA THR A 847 -25.27 23.78 4.00
C THR A 847 -24.40 24.87 3.39
N LEU A 848 -23.74 25.66 4.25
CA LEU A 848 -22.74 26.63 3.83
C LEU A 848 -21.42 25.87 3.62
N TYR A 849 -20.86 25.96 2.42
CA TYR A 849 -19.48 25.57 2.16
C TYR A 849 -18.64 26.84 2.25
N SER A 850 -17.61 26.83 3.09
CA SER A 850 -16.72 27.99 3.23
C SER A 850 -15.27 27.60 3.01
N TRP A 851 -14.52 28.42 2.27
CA TRP A 851 -13.07 28.32 2.15
C TRP A 851 -12.45 29.48 2.91
N LEU A 852 -11.57 29.17 3.86
CA LEU A 852 -10.84 30.15 4.63
C LEU A 852 -9.38 30.11 4.16
N CYS A 853 -8.89 31.21 3.61
CA CYS A 853 -7.49 31.40 3.25
C CYS A 853 -6.84 32.34 4.28
N ILE A 854 -5.79 31.88 4.93
CA ILE A 854 -5.00 32.64 5.90
C ILE A 854 -3.62 32.81 5.30
N THR A 855 -3.21 34.04 5.05
CA THR A 855 -1.91 34.36 4.46
C THR A 855 -1.12 35.22 5.44
N LEU A 856 0.14 34.85 5.68
CA LEU A 856 1.04 35.48 6.64
C LEU A 856 2.35 35.85 5.94
N SER A 857 2.95 36.97 6.37
CA SER A 857 4.34 37.28 6.03
C SER A 857 5.29 36.33 6.77
N PRO A 858 6.39 35.88 6.13
CA PRO A 858 7.40 35.04 6.77
C PRO A 858 8.09 35.75 7.95
N THR A 859 8.14 37.10 7.93
CA THR A 859 8.73 37.90 9.03
C THR A 859 7.87 37.88 10.29
N SER A 860 6.57 37.58 10.16
CA SER A 860 5.62 37.34 11.26
C SER A 860 5.65 35.89 11.74
N GLY A 861 6.05 34.96 10.87
CA GLY A 861 6.09 33.51 11.09
C GLY A 861 7.27 32.98 11.90
N LEU A 862 8.19 33.84 12.35
CA LEU A 862 9.20 33.47 13.36
C LEU A 862 8.61 33.20 14.76
N VAL A 863 7.29 33.36 14.91
CA VAL A 863 6.51 32.82 16.04
C VAL A 863 5.98 31.43 15.66
N GLN A 864 6.89 30.46 15.49
CA GLN A 864 6.57 29.05 15.68
C GLN A 864 7.15 28.63 17.04
N CYS A 865 6.35 28.85 18.08
CA CYS A 865 6.47 28.17 19.38
C CYS A 865 5.16 27.44 19.62
#